data_AF-A0A1L3EWH8-F1
#
_entry.id   AF-A0A1L3EWH8-F1
#
_cell.length_a   1.000
_cell.length_b   1.000
_cell.length_c   1.000
_cell.angle_alpha   90.00
_cell.angle_beta   90.00
_cell.angle_gamma   90.00
#
_symmetry.space_group_name_H-M   'P 1'
#
loop_
_entity.id
_entity.type
_entity.pdbx_description
1 polymer ?
#
loop_
_entity_poly.entity_id
_entity_poly.type
_entity_poly.pdbx_seq_one_letter_code
_entity_poly.pdbx_strand_id
1 'polypeptide(L)'
;MIARMASIPCDNDTAAAVEAIIAHAGGHPRIAAPLGLGKPHGLLNALYRAVQGRDDRSLTIFTALSLTRPSPGKGLAARFAAPFIERHFGPAYEDLEYALVQARDALPSNVHVHEFYMQSGALLDSSAAQRDYISQNYTHVARDLVARQINVLVQLVAVRDGRISLSSNPDLSFDFLDNVARAGMPKPLCVAVAHPDMPYVSGHAEAPEDMFDRLVMPPVSPPLFALPRSPIEPAEFALGMHASALVVDEGTLQIGIGALSDALVRAILLRHEQNASWHEGLTALDETGATRRYLAAWGGGDTFLRGLYGASEMVMDGFMHLQRAGILRRRAYDDIAVERRAAAGEEVGTTGGHYLRGAFLLGSRELYAWMHRSEIDDPDAIDMCRVSNVNHLYGDHQPLAALQRRGARFFNTCMMATLFGAAVSDGLDDGRVVSGVGGQYNFVAMAHEIAGGRSILLLRATRGKGARAVSNIRFGYGHTTIPRHLRDVFVTEYGVADLRGLSDEACVEAMLSIADARFVDGLAAEAKKAGKLRADFRVPEGWRSHTPEGLARALEPMRRRGLLAPFPFGSDFTEVEQQLLPALSWLRDAGKGALVRAALAPGRAVAGEAEALERMGLTRPASWRERLERRLVQAALRRPPGLG
;
A
#
# COMPACT_ATOMS: atom_id res chain seq x y z
N MET A 1 23.44 34.99 -7.63
CA MET A 1 22.77 34.70 -6.34
C MET A 1 22.98 33.24 -6.01
N ILE A 2 24.21 32.91 -5.55
CA ILE A 2 24.59 31.60 -4.99
C ILE A 2 25.00 31.95 -3.56
N ALA A 3 24.05 31.97 -2.64
CA ALA A 3 24.33 32.25 -1.23
C ALA A 3 23.17 31.74 -0.37
N ARG A 4 23.19 30.43 -0.03
CA ARG A 4 22.66 29.86 1.23
C ARG A 4 22.87 28.33 1.38
N MET A 5 23.95 27.76 0.84
CA MET A 5 24.45 26.43 1.26
C MET A 5 25.70 26.52 2.16
N ALA A 6 26.09 27.72 2.59
CA ALA A 6 27.44 27.99 3.12
C ALA A 6 27.71 27.47 4.55
N SER A 7 26.79 26.76 5.21
CA SER A 7 26.98 26.28 6.59
C SER A 7 27.08 24.76 6.77
N ILE A 8 26.56 23.95 5.84
CA ILE A 8 26.54 22.48 5.97
C ILE A 8 27.73 21.90 5.19
N PRO A 9 28.63 21.13 5.83
CA PRO A 9 29.66 20.37 5.12
C PRO A 9 29.06 19.51 4.01
N CYS A 10 29.53 19.72 2.78
CA CYS A 10 29.09 18.98 1.60
C CYS A 10 30.15 17.93 1.23
N ASP A 11 29.79 16.66 1.30
CA ASP A 11 30.62 15.54 0.85
C ASP A 11 30.26 15.16 -0.59
N ASN A 12 31.25 15.14 -1.48
CA ASN A 12 31.05 14.72 -2.87
C ASN A 12 31.13 13.20 -3.05
N ASP A 13 31.40 12.45 -1.98
CA ASP A 13 31.41 11.00 -1.98
C ASP A 13 30.80 10.43 -0.68
N THR A 14 30.35 9.19 -0.78
CA THR A 14 29.73 8.47 0.34
C THR A 14 30.77 8.02 1.39
N ALA A 15 32.05 7.92 1.04
CA ALA A 15 33.08 7.37 1.92
C ALA A 15 33.41 8.32 3.08
N ALA A 16 33.56 9.62 2.78
CA ALA A 16 33.77 10.65 3.81
C ALA A 16 32.61 10.70 4.82
N ALA A 17 31.38 10.54 4.33
CA ALA A 17 30.19 10.48 5.18
C ALA A 17 30.20 9.24 6.10
N VAL A 18 30.58 8.07 5.57
CA VAL A 18 30.74 6.83 6.36
C VAL A 18 31.75 7.00 7.48
N GLU A 19 32.92 7.56 7.18
CA GLU A 19 33.97 7.81 8.18
C GLU A 19 33.49 8.76 9.28
N ALA A 20 32.81 9.86 8.89
CA ALA A 20 32.24 10.81 9.83
C ALA A 20 31.18 10.18 10.74
N ILE A 21 30.31 9.33 10.17
CA ILE A 21 29.27 8.60 10.91
C ILE A 21 29.91 7.64 11.92
N ILE A 22 30.88 6.84 11.50
CA ILE A 22 31.57 5.88 12.37
C ILE A 22 32.32 6.60 13.49
N ALA A 23 33.01 7.71 13.18
CA ALA A 23 33.72 8.51 14.15
C ALA A 23 32.77 9.15 15.17
N HIS A 24 31.67 9.76 14.72
CA HIS A 24 30.65 10.36 15.60
C HIS A 24 30.05 9.33 16.56
N ALA A 25 29.74 8.14 16.04
CA ALA A 25 29.11 7.08 16.82
C ALA A 25 30.10 6.24 17.65
N GLY A 26 31.40 6.59 17.66
CA GLY A 26 32.43 5.86 18.39
C GLY A 26 32.54 4.39 17.95
N GLY A 27 32.34 4.09 16.67
CA GLY A 27 32.32 2.73 16.13
C GLY A 27 30.96 2.02 16.18
N HIS A 28 29.94 2.61 16.81
CA HIS A 28 28.66 1.93 17.08
C HIS A 28 27.45 2.75 16.63
N PRO A 29 27.28 3.01 15.32
CA PRO A 29 26.10 3.69 14.79
C PRO A 29 24.79 2.94 15.11
N ARG A 30 23.87 3.68 15.73
CA ARG A 30 22.45 3.34 15.93
C ARG A 30 21.64 4.29 15.06
N ILE A 31 21.28 3.80 13.88
CA ILE A 31 20.75 4.58 12.78
C ILE A 31 19.23 4.54 12.80
N ALA A 32 18.60 5.71 12.76
CA ALA A 32 17.23 5.84 12.26
C ALA A 32 17.28 6.08 10.75
N ALA A 33 16.61 5.21 9.99
CA ALA A 33 16.43 5.35 8.55
C ALA A 33 14.92 5.40 8.24
N PRO A 34 14.45 6.37 7.43
CA PRO A 34 13.03 6.59 7.17
C PRO A 34 12.39 5.42 6.44
N LEU A 35 11.06 5.37 6.45
CA LEU A 35 10.33 4.32 5.75
C LEU A 35 10.31 4.51 4.22
N GLY A 36 10.26 3.38 3.51
CA GLY A 36 10.19 3.33 2.05
C GLY A 36 11.29 4.11 1.32
N LEU A 37 10.87 4.99 0.42
CA LEU A 37 11.69 5.71 -0.56
C LEU A 37 12.69 6.71 0.04
N GLY A 38 12.48 7.15 1.29
CA GLY A 38 13.36 8.11 1.95
C GLY A 38 14.75 7.56 2.32
N LYS A 39 15.02 6.27 2.11
CA LYS A 39 16.29 5.64 2.51
C LYS A 39 17.42 5.92 1.52
N PRO A 40 18.59 6.39 1.98
CA PRO A 40 19.76 6.48 1.12
C PRO A 40 20.46 5.12 1.01
N HIS A 41 20.05 4.31 0.03
CA HIS A 41 20.55 2.94 -0.17
C HIS A 41 22.09 2.87 -0.25
N GLY A 42 22.71 3.70 -1.09
CA GLY A 42 24.17 3.71 -1.26
C GLY A 42 24.94 4.03 0.02
N LEU A 43 24.45 4.95 0.85
CA LEU A 43 25.05 5.28 2.15
C LEU A 43 24.90 4.12 3.15
N LEU A 44 23.71 3.54 3.24
CA LEU A 44 23.44 2.40 4.13
C LEU A 44 24.26 1.17 3.74
N ASN A 45 24.42 0.90 2.44
CA ASN A 45 25.26 -0.19 1.94
C ASN A 45 26.75 0.06 2.24
N ALA A 46 27.23 1.30 2.03
CA ALA A 46 28.60 1.65 2.37
C ALA A 46 28.89 1.51 3.87
N LEU A 47 27.95 1.91 4.75
CA LEU A 47 28.03 1.69 6.19
C LEU A 47 28.04 0.20 6.57
N TYR A 48 27.14 -0.58 5.97
CA TYR A 48 27.09 -2.03 6.17
C TYR A 48 28.43 -2.70 5.82
N ARG A 49 29.00 -2.40 4.65
CA ARG A 49 30.30 -2.92 4.21
C ARG A 49 31.45 -2.47 5.11
N ALA A 50 31.39 -1.25 5.64
CA ALA A 50 32.41 -0.71 6.56
C ALA A 50 32.38 -1.36 7.96
N VAL A 51 31.29 -2.06 8.31
CA VAL A 51 31.10 -2.75 9.58
C VAL A 51 31.20 -4.27 9.45
N GLN A 52 30.79 -4.85 8.32
CA GLN A 52 30.82 -6.28 8.12
C GLN A 52 32.23 -6.87 8.29
N GLY A 53 32.35 -7.91 9.12
CA GLY A 53 33.61 -8.62 9.35
C GLY A 53 34.62 -7.89 10.25
N ARG A 54 34.15 -6.93 11.05
CA ARG A 54 34.97 -6.13 11.98
C ARG A 54 34.52 -6.36 13.42
N ASP A 55 35.46 -6.60 14.32
CA ASP A 55 35.16 -6.84 15.74
C ASP A 55 35.16 -5.55 16.58
N ASP A 56 35.69 -4.44 16.04
CA ASP A 56 35.85 -3.14 16.70
C ASP A 56 34.63 -2.20 16.54
N ARG A 57 33.57 -2.65 15.85
CA ARG A 57 32.45 -1.81 15.43
C ARG A 57 31.17 -2.62 15.25
N SER A 58 30.03 -1.96 15.38
CA SER A 58 28.71 -2.56 15.17
C SER A 58 27.76 -1.60 14.46
N LEU A 59 26.70 -2.13 13.85
CA LEU A 59 25.68 -1.35 13.18
C LEU A 59 24.30 -1.79 13.66
N THR A 60 23.50 -0.86 14.18
CA THR A 60 22.09 -1.12 14.48
C THR A 60 21.23 -0.19 13.64
N ILE A 61 20.29 -0.75 12.88
CA ILE A 61 19.39 0.00 12.00
C ILE A 61 17.97 -0.13 12.55
N PHE A 62 17.31 1.00 12.78
CA PHE A 62 15.87 1.07 13.07
C PHE A 62 15.17 1.68 11.86
N THR A 63 14.23 0.92 11.29
CA THR A 63 13.57 1.33 10.04
C THR A 63 12.24 0.63 9.79
N ALA A 64 11.66 0.85 8.63
CA ALA A 64 10.47 0.17 8.14
C ALA A 64 10.43 0.15 6.62
N LEU A 65 9.88 -0.90 6.03
CA LEU A 65 9.66 -1.04 4.60
C LEU A 65 10.98 -0.87 3.83
N SER A 66 11.92 -1.78 4.08
CA SER A 66 13.14 -1.92 3.29
C SER A 66 12.79 -2.43 1.88
N LEU A 67 12.77 -1.51 0.91
CA LEU A 67 12.38 -1.81 -0.46
C LEU A 67 13.47 -2.61 -1.16
N THR A 68 13.10 -3.79 -1.66
CA THR A 68 14.00 -4.66 -2.43
C THR A 68 13.31 -5.13 -3.71
N ARG A 69 14.09 -5.36 -4.76
CA ARG A 69 13.60 -5.95 -6.01
C ARG A 69 12.94 -7.30 -5.72
N PRO A 70 11.77 -7.59 -6.33
CA PRO A 70 11.11 -8.87 -6.12
C PRO A 70 11.97 -10.02 -6.65
N SER A 71 11.93 -11.16 -5.98
CA SER A 71 12.60 -12.36 -6.48
C SER A 71 11.86 -12.90 -7.72
N PRO A 72 12.56 -13.25 -8.81
CA PRO A 72 11.93 -13.82 -10.00
C PRO A 72 11.35 -15.23 -9.77
N GLY A 73 11.65 -15.88 -8.63
CA GLY A 73 11.23 -17.24 -8.36
C GLY A 73 12.04 -18.29 -9.12
N LYS A 74 11.41 -19.40 -9.53
CA LYS A 74 12.08 -20.53 -10.21
C LYS A 74 11.26 -21.02 -11.42
N GLY A 75 11.93 -21.66 -12.39
CA GLY A 75 11.27 -22.29 -13.54
C GLY A 75 10.52 -21.28 -14.44
N LEU A 76 9.29 -21.59 -14.83
CA LEU A 76 8.45 -20.71 -15.67
C LEU A 76 8.24 -19.32 -15.06
N ALA A 77 8.09 -19.22 -13.74
CA ALA A 77 7.96 -17.92 -13.06
C ALA A 77 9.20 -17.06 -13.28
N ALA A 78 10.40 -17.64 -13.17
CA ALA A 78 11.66 -16.92 -13.39
C ALA A 78 11.84 -16.49 -14.85
N ARG A 79 11.48 -17.36 -15.81
CA ARG A 79 11.53 -17.03 -17.26
C ARG A 79 10.64 -15.83 -17.61
N PHE A 80 9.50 -15.70 -16.94
CA PHE A 80 8.62 -14.57 -17.10
C PHE A 80 9.14 -13.33 -16.36
N ALA A 81 9.39 -13.44 -15.06
CA ALA A 81 9.65 -12.32 -14.17
C ALA A 81 11.04 -11.70 -14.33
N ALA A 82 12.09 -12.48 -14.58
CA ALA A 82 13.46 -11.95 -14.57
C ALA A 82 13.71 -10.85 -15.61
N PRO A 83 13.32 -10.99 -16.90
CA PRO A 83 13.53 -9.92 -17.87
C PRO A 83 12.62 -8.69 -17.62
N PHE A 84 11.46 -8.89 -16.99
CA PHE A 84 10.61 -7.78 -16.55
C PHE A 84 11.30 -6.98 -15.43
N ILE A 85 11.81 -7.66 -14.40
CA ILE A 85 12.51 -7.03 -13.27
C ILE A 85 13.73 -6.26 -13.76
N GLU A 86 14.54 -6.86 -14.64
CA GLU A 86 15.71 -6.22 -15.24
C GLU A 86 15.34 -4.95 -16.01
N ARG A 87 14.28 -5.00 -16.83
CA ARG A 87 13.80 -3.84 -17.58
C ARG A 87 13.21 -2.75 -16.68
N HIS A 88 12.45 -3.11 -15.65
CA HIS A 88 11.72 -2.17 -14.80
C HIS A 88 12.64 -1.39 -13.86
N PHE A 89 13.58 -2.09 -13.21
CA PHE A 89 14.51 -1.48 -12.26
C PHE A 89 15.81 -1.03 -12.93
N GLY A 90 16.25 -1.74 -13.97
CA GLY A 90 17.52 -1.48 -14.64
C GLY A 90 18.74 -2.02 -13.87
N PRO A 91 19.91 -2.13 -14.52
CA PRO A 91 21.13 -2.63 -13.90
C PRO A 91 21.73 -1.67 -12.87
N ALA A 92 21.38 -0.37 -12.94
CA ALA A 92 21.88 0.66 -12.04
C ALA A 92 21.11 0.73 -10.71
N TYR A 93 19.99 0.02 -10.56
CA TYR A 93 19.26 -0.01 -9.29
C TYR A 93 20.03 -0.80 -8.22
N GLU A 94 20.11 -0.22 -7.03
CA GLU A 94 20.81 -0.79 -5.88
C GLU A 94 19.82 -1.22 -4.79
N ASP A 95 19.83 -2.51 -4.42
CA ASP A 95 19.08 -3.01 -3.28
C ASP A 95 19.82 -2.71 -1.97
N LEU A 96 19.08 -2.67 -0.86
CA LEU A 96 19.67 -2.64 0.49
C LEU A 96 20.34 -3.99 0.80
N GLU A 97 21.67 -3.98 0.95
CA GLU A 97 22.46 -5.19 1.17
C GLU A 97 22.08 -5.89 2.47
N TYR A 98 21.93 -5.13 3.56
CA TYR A 98 21.52 -5.71 4.84
C TYR A 98 20.16 -6.41 4.73
N ALA A 99 19.22 -5.89 3.93
CA ALA A 99 17.89 -6.47 3.79
C ALA A 99 17.94 -7.80 3.02
N LEU A 100 18.76 -7.87 1.96
CA LEU A 100 18.99 -9.11 1.21
C LEU A 100 19.68 -10.19 2.07
N VAL A 101 20.58 -9.78 2.94
CA VAL A 101 21.31 -10.66 3.87
C VAL A 101 20.40 -11.11 5.03
N GLN A 102 19.58 -10.20 5.58
CA GLN A 102 18.57 -10.49 6.59
C GLN A 102 17.55 -11.51 6.09
N ALA A 103 17.03 -11.34 4.87
CA ALA A 103 16.09 -12.27 4.25
C ALA A 103 16.61 -13.72 4.13
N ARG A 104 17.92 -13.92 4.26
CA ARG A 104 18.58 -15.24 4.20
C ARG A 104 19.11 -15.70 5.56
N ASP A 105 18.78 -15.00 6.64
CA ASP A 105 19.29 -15.24 8.00
C ASP A 105 20.83 -15.26 8.06
N ALA A 106 21.47 -14.36 7.34
CA ALA A 106 22.93 -14.32 7.19
C ALA A 106 23.56 -13.01 7.72
N LEU A 107 22.84 -12.22 8.52
CA LEU A 107 23.40 -11.01 9.11
C LEU A 107 24.59 -11.38 10.02
N PRO A 108 25.72 -10.65 9.93
CA PRO A 108 26.84 -10.86 10.85
C PRO A 108 26.45 -10.47 12.27
N SER A 109 27.11 -11.04 13.28
CA SER A 109 26.75 -10.86 14.70
C SER A 109 26.88 -9.42 15.21
N ASN A 110 27.59 -8.55 14.49
CA ASN A 110 27.77 -7.14 14.81
C ASN A 110 26.82 -6.21 14.02
N VAL A 111 25.86 -6.76 13.26
CA VAL A 111 24.83 -6.00 12.54
C VAL A 111 23.44 -6.43 13.00
N HIS A 112 22.65 -5.47 13.45
CA HIS A 112 21.28 -5.65 13.94
C HIS A 112 20.31 -4.78 13.14
N VAL A 113 19.17 -5.34 12.74
CA VAL A 113 18.16 -4.64 11.94
C VAL A 113 16.81 -4.83 12.61
N HIS A 114 16.24 -3.72 13.06
CA HIS A 114 14.92 -3.66 13.68
C HIS A 114 13.94 -2.98 12.72
N GLU A 115 12.97 -3.75 12.23
CA GLU A 115 11.89 -3.22 11.39
C GLU A 115 10.56 -3.17 12.16
N PHE A 116 9.84 -2.04 12.06
CA PHE A 116 8.48 -1.91 12.62
C PHE A 116 7.38 -2.10 11.57
N TYR A 117 7.76 -2.21 10.30
CA TYR A 117 6.90 -2.58 9.18
C TYR A 117 7.75 -3.26 8.11
N MET A 118 7.37 -4.44 7.63
CA MET A 118 8.11 -5.19 6.60
C MET A 118 7.40 -5.15 5.25
N GLN A 119 8.16 -5.35 4.16
CA GLN A 119 7.56 -5.64 2.85
C GLN A 119 6.76 -6.95 2.92
N SER A 120 5.48 -6.91 2.57
CA SER A 120 4.51 -7.99 2.81
C SER A 120 5.01 -9.36 2.34
N GLY A 121 5.18 -10.28 3.29
CA GLY A 121 5.60 -11.66 3.07
C GLY A 121 7.07 -11.85 2.69
N ALA A 122 7.83 -10.78 2.47
CA ALA A 122 9.23 -10.87 2.02
C ALA A 122 10.17 -11.46 3.07
N LEU A 123 9.86 -11.24 4.35
CA LEU A 123 10.67 -11.67 5.50
C LEU A 123 9.98 -12.74 6.36
N LEU A 124 8.97 -13.42 5.81
CA LEU A 124 8.18 -14.41 6.55
C LEU A 124 9.02 -15.63 7.00
N ASP A 125 10.03 -15.98 6.21
CA ASP A 125 10.91 -17.14 6.45
C ASP A 125 12.27 -16.72 7.08
N SER A 126 12.47 -15.44 7.39
CA SER A 126 13.69 -14.95 8.09
C SER A 126 13.48 -14.98 9.59
N SER A 127 14.14 -15.91 10.29
CA SER A 127 14.10 -15.98 11.75
C SER A 127 14.71 -14.75 12.42
N ALA A 128 15.71 -14.10 11.81
CA ALA A 128 16.29 -12.86 12.32
C ALA A 128 15.24 -11.74 12.29
N ALA A 129 14.61 -11.51 11.13
CA ALA A 129 13.57 -10.48 11.00
C ALA A 129 12.39 -10.71 11.94
N GLN A 130 11.93 -11.95 12.08
CA GLN A 130 10.81 -12.28 12.97
C GLN A 130 11.14 -12.04 14.45
N ARG A 131 12.39 -12.30 14.89
CA ARG A 131 12.82 -12.03 16.29
C ARG A 131 13.02 -10.55 16.58
N ASP A 132 13.48 -9.79 15.60
CA ASP A 132 13.85 -8.38 15.76
C ASP A 132 12.75 -7.39 15.34
N TYR A 133 11.58 -7.89 14.91
CA TYR A 133 10.39 -7.09 14.61
C TYR A 133 9.92 -6.28 15.81
N ILE A 134 9.54 -5.02 15.58
CA ILE A 134 8.97 -4.15 16.61
C ILE A 134 7.51 -3.85 16.28
N SER A 135 6.58 -4.34 17.10
CA SER A 135 5.15 -4.06 16.95
C SER A 135 4.81 -2.66 17.48
N GLN A 136 4.66 -1.69 16.59
CA GLN A 136 4.39 -0.29 16.92
C GLN A 136 3.49 0.38 15.87
N ASN A 137 2.63 1.30 16.32
CA ASN A 137 2.00 2.29 15.45
C ASN A 137 3.03 3.33 15.04
N TYR A 138 2.98 3.85 13.81
CA TYR A 138 3.97 4.85 13.35
C TYR A 138 4.04 6.08 14.26
N THR A 139 2.90 6.56 14.75
CA THR A 139 2.84 7.71 15.67
C THR A 139 3.60 7.53 16.99
N HIS A 140 4.00 6.30 17.35
CA HIS A 140 4.80 6.01 18.55
C HIS A 140 6.29 5.76 18.26
N VAL A 141 6.67 5.55 17.00
CA VAL A 141 8.04 5.18 16.63
C VAL A 141 9.03 6.25 17.09
N ALA A 142 8.74 7.53 16.87
CA ALA A 142 9.61 8.64 17.27
C ALA A 142 9.98 8.62 18.76
N ARG A 143 9.00 8.39 19.65
CA ARG A 143 9.23 8.23 21.09
C ARG A 143 10.18 7.08 21.38
N ASP A 144 9.96 5.95 20.70
CA ASP A 144 10.71 4.73 20.98
C ASP A 144 12.13 4.80 20.41
N LEU A 145 12.36 5.50 19.30
CA LEU A 145 13.70 5.82 18.79
C LEU A 145 14.51 6.65 19.81
N VAL A 146 13.89 7.61 20.49
CA VAL A 146 14.55 8.35 21.59
C VAL A 146 14.97 7.40 22.72
N ALA A 147 14.10 6.48 23.14
CA ALA A 147 14.42 5.48 24.16
C ALA A 147 15.55 4.52 23.72
N ARG A 148 15.69 4.27 22.42
CA ARG A 148 16.82 3.50 21.83
C ARG A 148 18.11 4.30 21.69
N GLN A 149 18.09 5.59 22.05
CA GLN A 149 19.22 6.50 21.99
C GLN A 149 19.88 6.54 20.60
N ILE A 150 19.07 6.61 19.54
CA ILE A 150 19.55 6.82 18.18
C ILE A 150 20.57 7.97 18.16
N ASN A 151 21.72 7.71 17.56
CA ASN A 151 22.82 8.67 17.47
C ASN A 151 23.09 9.13 16.02
N VAL A 152 22.43 8.53 15.03
CA VAL A 152 22.54 8.92 13.62
C VAL A 152 21.16 8.89 12.97
N LEU A 153 20.80 9.95 12.27
CA LEU A 153 19.64 10.01 11.38
C LEU A 153 20.14 10.15 9.94
N VAL A 154 19.68 9.29 9.04
CA VAL A 154 20.00 9.41 7.61
C VAL A 154 18.72 9.63 6.80
N GLN A 155 18.78 10.47 5.77
CA GLN A 155 17.59 10.81 4.98
C GLN A 155 17.97 11.11 3.53
N LEU A 156 17.24 10.52 2.58
CA LEU A 156 17.26 10.93 1.18
C LEU A 156 16.43 12.22 1.02
N VAL A 157 16.98 13.21 0.34
CA VAL A 157 16.39 14.56 0.23
C VAL A 157 16.41 15.09 -1.21
N ALA A 158 15.53 16.06 -1.48
CA ALA A 158 15.61 16.92 -2.66
C ALA A 158 16.28 18.25 -2.29
N VAL A 159 17.06 18.81 -3.21
CA VAL A 159 17.76 20.10 -3.01
C VAL A 159 17.38 21.05 -4.15
N ARG A 160 16.94 22.26 -3.82
CA ARG A 160 16.58 23.32 -4.79
C ARG A 160 16.97 24.68 -4.25
N ASP A 161 17.75 25.44 -5.02
CA ASP A 161 18.20 26.79 -4.67
C ASP A 161 18.83 26.90 -3.27
N GLY A 162 19.55 25.85 -2.84
CA GLY A 162 20.20 25.76 -1.53
C GLY A 162 19.27 25.41 -0.37
N ARG A 163 17.97 25.22 -0.60
CA ARG A 163 17.04 24.64 0.38
C ARG A 163 17.01 23.12 0.27
N ILE A 164 16.82 22.47 1.41
CA ILE A 164 16.70 21.01 1.53
C ILE A 164 15.26 20.69 1.87
N SER A 165 14.66 19.77 1.13
CA SER A 165 13.34 19.22 1.41
C SER A 165 13.46 17.72 1.66
N LEU A 166 12.77 17.23 2.68
CA LEU A 166 12.54 15.79 2.89
C LEU A 166 11.63 15.20 1.80
N SER A 167 11.26 16.03 0.80
CA SER A 167 10.63 15.65 -0.44
C SER A 167 9.30 14.99 -0.10
N SER A 168 9.04 13.84 -0.69
CA SER A 168 7.86 13.05 -0.47
C SER A 168 7.99 12.06 0.68
N ASN A 169 8.98 12.19 1.56
CA ASN A 169 9.18 11.33 2.73
C ASN A 169 9.62 12.08 4.01
N PRO A 170 8.89 13.14 4.48
CA PRO A 170 9.10 13.69 5.81
C PRO A 170 8.95 12.65 6.92
N ASP A 171 7.96 11.76 6.77
CA ASP A 171 7.78 10.58 7.59
C ASP A 171 7.86 10.89 9.11
N LEU A 172 8.80 10.27 9.82
CA LEU A 172 8.97 10.34 11.26
C LEU A 172 10.20 11.16 11.66
N SER A 173 10.95 11.68 10.68
CA SER A 173 12.22 12.37 10.92
C SER A 173 12.03 13.62 11.77
N PHE A 174 11.03 14.45 11.46
CA PHE A 174 10.69 15.62 12.29
C PHE A 174 10.14 15.23 13.66
N ASP A 175 9.26 14.22 13.71
CA ASP A 175 8.70 13.72 14.97
C ASP A 175 9.80 13.21 15.91
N PHE A 176 10.80 12.50 15.37
CA PHE A 176 11.92 11.98 16.13
C PHE A 176 12.78 13.12 16.71
N LEU A 177 13.17 14.11 15.90
CA LEU A 177 13.99 15.22 16.36
C LEU A 177 13.29 16.08 17.43
N ASP A 178 11.99 16.32 17.28
CA ASP A 178 11.21 17.03 18.30
C ASP A 178 11.15 16.26 19.62
N ASN A 179 11.04 14.93 19.56
CA ASN A 179 11.07 14.10 20.76
C ASN A 179 12.46 14.05 21.41
N VAL A 180 13.55 14.05 20.61
CA VAL A 180 14.93 14.17 21.13
C VAL A 180 15.09 15.49 21.91
N ALA A 181 14.68 16.60 21.31
CA ALA A 181 14.76 17.93 21.93
C ALA A 181 13.92 17.99 23.21
N ARG A 182 12.68 17.51 23.18
CA ARG A 182 11.78 17.47 24.34
C ARG A 182 12.31 16.60 25.48
N ALA A 183 13.02 15.52 25.16
CA ALA A 183 13.65 14.64 26.15
C ALA A 183 14.97 15.19 26.70
N GLY A 184 15.47 16.33 26.21
CA GLY A 184 16.76 16.90 26.60
C GLY A 184 17.94 16.02 26.18
N MET A 185 17.76 15.17 25.16
CA MET A 185 18.81 14.29 24.66
C MET A 185 19.69 15.01 23.62
N PRO A 186 20.97 14.61 23.46
CA PRO A 186 21.82 15.15 22.41
C PRO A 186 21.21 14.89 21.02
N LYS A 187 21.24 15.91 20.15
CA LYS A 187 20.86 15.76 18.75
C LYS A 187 21.74 14.68 18.08
N PRO A 188 21.17 13.69 17.39
CA PRO A 188 21.95 12.73 16.61
C PRO A 188 22.64 13.42 15.42
N LEU A 189 23.71 12.83 14.90
CA LEU A 189 24.27 13.26 13.62
C LEU A 189 23.24 13.05 12.51
N CYS A 190 22.78 14.13 11.91
CA CYS A 190 21.79 14.13 10.84
C CYS A 190 22.47 14.28 9.49
N VAL A 191 22.37 13.25 8.64
CA VAL A 191 23.02 13.18 7.33
C VAL A 191 21.96 13.16 6.23
N ALA A 192 21.95 14.20 5.40
CA ALA A 192 21.15 14.28 4.19
C ALA A 192 21.92 13.68 3.01
N VAL A 193 21.24 12.93 2.15
CA VAL A 193 21.78 12.48 0.85
C VAL A 193 20.91 13.04 -0.26
N ALA A 194 21.48 13.94 -1.06
CA ALA A 194 20.77 14.55 -2.18
C ALA A 194 20.54 13.52 -3.29
N HIS A 195 19.32 13.50 -3.82
CA HIS A 195 18.97 12.67 -4.97
C HIS A 195 18.33 13.52 -6.06
N PRO A 196 18.82 13.48 -7.32
CA PRO A 196 18.35 14.35 -8.39
C PRO A 196 16.89 14.07 -8.79
N ASP A 197 16.46 12.81 -8.72
CA ASP A 197 15.09 12.42 -9.12
C ASP A 197 14.05 12.54 -7.98
N MET A 198 14.45 12.91 -6.76
CA MET A 198 13.49 13.09 -5.66
C MET A 198 12.65 14.36 -5.91
N PRO A 199 11.31 14.28 -5.89
CA PRO A 199 10.48 15.46 -6.14
C PRO A 199 10.66 16.48 -5.02
N TYR A 200 11.03 17.71 -5.34
CA TYR A 200 11.03 18.77 -4.33
C TYR A 200 9.59 19.07 -3.92
N VAL A 201 9.29 19.12 -2.63
CA VAL A 201 8.00 19.56 -2.07
C VAL A 201 8.28 20.66 -1.06
N SER A 202 7.62 21.81 -1.22
CA SER A 202 7.77 22.95 -0.31
C SER A 202 6.93 22.80 0.97
N GLY A 203 6.89 23.82 1.83
CA GLY A 203 6.05 23.82 3.03
C GLY A 203 6.56 22.88 4.13
N HIS A 204 5.69 22.01 4.65
CA HIS A 204 6.03 21.16 5.81
C HIS A 204 7.10 20.09 5.55
N ALA A 205 7.48 19.87 4.28
CA ALA A 205 8.58 19.00 3.91
C ALA A 205 9.95 19.70 3.94
N GLU A 206 10.00 21.03 3.97
CA GLU A 206 11.27 21.76 3.99
C GLU A 206 11.97 21.60 5.34
N ALA A 207 13.25 21.22 5.28
CA ALA A 207 14.08 21.07 6.45
C ALA A 207 14.49 22.46 6.99
N PRO A 208 14.41 22.68 8.32
CA PRO A 208 15.04 23.83 8.97
C PRO A 208 16.55 23.91 8.65
N GLU A 209 17.11 25.13 8.64
CA GLU A 209 18.51 25.38 8.25
C GLU A 209 19.54 24.60 9.10
N ASP A 210 19.21 24.24 10.34
CA ASP A 210 20.06 23.52 11.30
C ASP A 210 19.73 22.03 11.47
N MET A 211 18.80 21.50 10.67
CA MET A 211 18.39 20.10 10.78
C MET A 211 19.52 19.14 10.43
N PHE A 212 20.23 19.37 9.32
CA PHE A 212 21.27 18.47 8.84
C PHE A 212 22.67 18.98 9.16
N ASP A 213 23.52 18.08 9.67
CA ASP A 213 24.90 18.37 10.01
C ASP A 213 25.84 18.08 8.84
N ARG A 214 25.39 17.26 7.87
CA ARG A 214 26.12 16.92 6.65
C ARG A 214 25.17 16.73 5.46
N LEU A 215 25.62 17.15 4.28
CA LEU A 215 24.97 16.90 3.01
C LEU A 215 25.89 16.06 2.13
N VAL A 216 25.42 14.91 1.66
CA VAL A 216 26.13 14.06 0.70
C VAL A 216 25.52 14.29 -0.67
N MET A 217 26.36 14.60 -1.67
CA MET A 217 25.97 14.70 -3.07
C MET A 217 26.77 13.66 -3.88
N PRO A 218 26.27 12.40 -3.95
CA PRO A 218 26.98 11.35 -4.67
C PRO A 218 27.12 11.72 -6.16
N PRO A 219 28.24 11.36 -6.83
CA PRO A 219 28.45 11.67 -8.24
C PRO A 219 27.47 10.93 -9.16
N VAL A 220 26.94 9.80 -8.69
CA VAL A 220 25.94 8.98 -9.37
C VAL A 220 24.90 8.55 -8.33
N SER A 221 23.63 8.69 -8.67
CA SER A 221 22.51 8.19 -7.87
C SER A 221 21.80 7.05 -8.62
N PRO A 222 21.53 5.91 -7.95
CA PRO A 222 20.74 4.84 -8.56
C PRO A 222 19.30 5.31 -8.80
N PRO A 223 18.56 4.74 -9.77
CA PRO A 223 17.17 5.12 -9.97
C PRO A 223 16.32 4.91 -8.71
N LEU A 224 15.33 5.79 -8.49
CA LEU A 224 14.34 5.61 -7.43
C LEU A 224 13.56 4.30 -7.61
N PHE A 225 13.22 3.66 -6.49
CA PHE A 225 12.36 2.47 -6.51
C PHE A 225 10.98 2.84 -7.04
N ALA A 226 10.47 2.09 -8.01
CA ALA A 226 9.14 2.28 -8.56
C ALA A 226 8.32 0.99 -8.43
N LEU A 227 7.09 1.09 -7.93
CA LEU A 227 6.20 -0.05 -7.81
C LEU A 227 5.74 -0.52 -9.20
N PRO A 228 5.82 -1.83 -9.50
CA PRO A 228 5.22 -2.38 -10.71
C PRO A 228 3.69 -2.40 -10.56
N ARG A 229 2.98 -2.01 -11.63
CA ARG A 229 1.51 -2.07 -11.64
C ARG A 229 1.03 -3.51 -11.64
N SER A 230 0.03 -3.80 -10.79
CA SER A 230 -0.59 -5.12 -10.69
C SER A 230 -1.95 -5.13 -11.40
N PRO A 231 -2.36 -6.27 -11.98
CA PRO A 231 -3.69 -6.37 -12.56
C PRO A 231 -4.76 -6.34 -11.46
N ILE A 232 -5.93 -5.82 -11.82
CA ILE A 232 -7.15 -5.88 -11.03
C ILE A 232 -7.97 -7.08 -11.50
N GLU A 233 -8.33 -7.95 -10.55
CA GLU A 233 -9.17 -9.12 -10.77
C GLU A 233 -10.66 -8.76 -10.65
N PRO A 234 -11.59 -9.56 -11.24
CA PRO A 234 -13.03 -9.30 -11.16
C PRO A 234 -13.58 -9.11 -9.73
N ALA A 235 -13.05 -9.88 -8.76
CA ALA A 235 -13.39 -9.71 -7.34
C ALA A 235 -13.02 -8.33 -6.80
N GLU A 236 -11.85 -7.81 -7.16
CA GLU A 236 -11.40 -6.49 -6.74
C GLU A 236 -12.24 -5.40 -7.40
N PHE A 237 -12.61 -5.55 -8.68
CA PHE A 237 -13.55 -4.64 -9.35
C PHE A 237 -14.89 -4.54 -8.62
N ALA A 238 -15.50 -5.68 -8.27
CA ALA A 238 -16.76 -5.71 -7.56
C ALA A 238 -16.65 -5.03 -6.19
N LEU A 239 -15.60 -5.35 -5.44
CA LEU A 239 -15.30 -4.70 -4.17
C LEU A 239 -15.14 -3.18 -4.33
N GLY A 240 -14.41 -2.74 -5.37
CA GLY A 240 -14.24 -1.33 -5.70
C GLY A 240 -15.56 -0.61 -5.96
N MET A 241 -16.51 -1.25 -6.64
CA MET A 241 -17.85 -0.71 -6.87
C MET A 241 -18.60 -0.50 -5.55
N HIS A 242 -18.61 -1.51 -4.67
CA HIS A 242 -19.23 -1.38 -3.35
C HIS A 242 -18.55 -0.29 -2.50
N ALA A 243 -17.22 -0.25 -2.48
CA ALA A 243 -16.45 0.73 -1.72
C ALA A 243 -16.66 2.17 -2.22
N SER A 244 -16.72 2.38 -3.54
CA SER A 244 -16.94 3.71 -4.14
C SER A 244 -18.31 4.32 -3.81
N ALA A 245 -19.30 3.49 -3.49
CA ALA A 245 -20.64 3.93 -3.06
C ALA A 245 -20.63 4.59 -1.67
N LEU A 246 -19.57 4.34 -0.89
CA LEU A 246 -19.39 4.86 0.46
C LEU A 246 -18.69 6.23 0.45
N VAL A 247 -18.11 6.63 -0.69
CA VAL A 247 -17.42 7.93 -0.84
C VAL A 247 -18.43 9.04 -1.05
N VAL A 248 -18.28 10.13 -0.31
CA VAL A 248 -19.14 11.31 -0.40
C VAL A 248 -18.42 12.43 -1.15
N ASP A 249 -19.14 13.14 -2.02
CA ASP A 249 -18.62 14.38 -2.59
C ASP A 249 -18.34 15.41 -1.49
N GLU A 250 -17.39 16.30 -1.72
CA GLU A 250 -16.85 17.23 -0.70
C GLU A 250 -16.15 16.52 0.49
N GLY A 251 -16.04 15.19 0.45
CA GLY A 251 -15.48 14.39 1.52
C GLY A 251 -13.95 14.44 1.61
N THR A 252 -13.44 13.60 2.48
CA THR A 252 -12.01 13.35 2.64
C THR A 252 -11.70 11.90 2.35
N LEU A 253 -10.65 11.65 1.59
CA LEU A 253 -10.25 10.31 1.16
C LEU A 253 -8.86 9.96 1.68
N GLN A 254 -8.77 8.81 2.33
CA GLN A 254 -7.52 8.10 2.57
C GLN A 254 -7.63 6.72 1.95
N ILE A 255 -6.60 6.32 1.21
CA ILE A 255 -6.48 5.00 0.59
C ILE A 255 -5.07 4.45 0.83
N GLY A 256 -4.97 3.14 1.04
CA GLY A 256 -3.68 2.43 1.08
C GLY A 256 -3.27 1.89 -0.30
N ILE A 257 -2.24 1.07 -0.38
CA ILE A 257 -1.69 0.53 -1.65
C ILE A 257 -2.34 -0.75 -2.17
N GLY A 258 -2.11 -1.03 -3.45
CA GLY A 258 -2.38 -2.33 -4.08
C GLY A 258 -3.71 -2.41 -4.83
N ALA A 259 -3.98 -3.59 -5.40
CA ALA A 259 -5.08 -3.80 -6.35
C ALA A 259 -6.48 -3.45 -5.81
N LEU A 260 -6.73 -3.62 -4.50
CA LEU A 260 -8.00 -3.24 -3.88
C LEU A 260 -8.23 -1.73 -3.89
N SER A 261 -7.18 -0.95 -3.61
CA SER A 261 -7.25 0.51 -3.68
C SER A 261 -7.30 1.01 -5.12
N ASP A 262 -6.56 0.38 -6.03
CA ASP A 262 -6.65 0.69 -7.46
C ASP A 262 -8.06 0.42 -7.99
N ALA A 263 -8.73 -0.64 -7.52
CA ALA A 263 -10.11 -0.95 -7.88
C ALA A 263 -11.10 0.08 -7.33
N LEU A 264 -10.91 0.54 -6.09
CA LEU A 264 -11.68 1.66 -5.53
C LEU A 264 -11.51 2.93 -6.38
N VAL A 265 -10.27 3.32 -6.70
CA VAL A 265 -10.00 4.50 -7.53
C VAL A 265 -10.64 4.34 -8.90
N ARG A 266 -10.52 3.17 -9.53
CA ARG A 266 -11.15 2.90 -10.83
C ARG A 266 -12.67 2.99 -10.77
N ALA A 267 -13.30 2.51 -9.70
CA ALA A 267 -14.73 2.62 -9.51
C ALA A 267 -15.18 4.07 -9.25
N ILE A 268 -14.40 4.86 -8.51
CA ILE A 268 -14.61 6.31 -8.32
C ILE A 268 -14.56 7.05 -9.67
N LEU A 269 -13.57 6.74 -10.50
CA LEU A 269 -13.46 7.30 -11.86
C LEU A 269 -14.65 6.91 -12.73
N LEU A 270 -15.06 5.64 -12.69
CA LEU A 270 -16.25 5.18 -13.43
C LEU A 270 -17.52 5.90 -12.96
N ARG A 271 -17.68 6.08 -11.64
CA ARG A 271 -18.80 6.84 -11.06
C ARG A 271 -18.81 8.29 -11.53
N HIS A 272 -17.65 8.91 -11.71
CA HIS A 272 -17.53 10.29 -12.16
C HIS A 272 -17.76 10.45 -13.67
N GLU A 273 -17.12 9.60 -14.47
CA GLU A 273 -17.07 9.70 -15.93
C GLU A 273 -18.31 9.08 -16.61
N GLN A 274 -18.84 7.99 -16.04
CA GLN A 274 -19.92 7.19 -16.62
C GLN A 274 -20.91 6.73 -15.54
N ASN A 275 -21.47 7.71 -14.81
CA ASN A 275 -22.30 7.48 -13.62
C ASN A 275 -23.46 6.48 -13.82
N ALA A 276 -24.15 6.52 -14.96
CA ALA A 276 -25.21 5.56 -15.28
C ALA A 276 -24.71 4.11 -15.35
N SER A 277 -23.55 3.89 -15.99
CA SER A 277 -22.89 2.58 -16.05
C SER A 277 -22.45 2.09 -14.67
N TRP A 278 -22.00 3.01 -13.83
CA TRP A 278 -21.65 2.71 -12.46
C TRP A 278 -22.86 2.26 -11.64
N HIS A 279 -24.00 2.96 -11.73
CA HIS A 279 -25.24 2.58 -11.06
C HIS A 279 -25.79 1.23 -11.53
N GLU A 280 -25.74 0.97 -12.85
CA GLU A 280 -26.12 -0.32 -13.44
C GLU A 280 -25.24 -1.45 -12.87
N GLY A 281 -23.92 -1.27 -12.87
CA GLY A 281 -22.96 -2.23 -12.32
C GLY A 281 -23.16 -2.49 -10.84
N LEU A 282 -23.33 -1.43 -10.03
CA LEU A 282 -23.58 -1.57 -8.59
C LEU A 282 -24.91 -2.30 -8.32
N THR A 283 -25.94 -2.02 -9.10
CA THR A 283 -27.24 -2.70 -8.96
C THR A 283 -27.16 -4.18 -9.31
N ALA A 284 -26.37 -4.53 -10.33
CA ALA A 284 -26.14 -5.93 -10.71
C ALA A 284 -25.35 -6.72 -9.64
N LEU A 285 -24.45 -6.05 -8.91
CA LEU A 285 -23.67 -6.64 -7.82
C LEU A 285 -24.45 -6.72 -6.49
N ASP A 286 -25.26 -5.71 -6.20
CA ASP A 286 -25.97 -5.53 -4.92
C ASP A 286 -27.41 -6.07 -4.97
N GLU A 287 -27.54 -7.38 -5.23
CA GLU A 287 -28.85 -8.06 -5.36
C GLU A 287 -29.73 -7.88 -4.10
N THR A 288 -29.12 -7.88 -2.91
CA THR A 288 -29.82 -7.70 -1.63
C THR A 288 -30.21 -6.24 -1.34
N GLY A 289 -29.63 -5.27 -2.07
CA GLY A 289 -29.84 -3.84 -1.86
C GLY A 289 -29.11 -3.26 -0.63
N ALA A 290 -28.27 -4.05 0.06
CA ALA A 290 -27.59 -3.61 1.28
C ALA A 290 -26.63 -2.45 1.01
N THR A 291 -25.84 -2.53 -0.05
CA THR A 291 -24.90 -1.47 -0.42
C THR A 291 -25.63 -0.19 -0.80
N ARG A 292 -26.68 -0.29 -1.62
CA ARG A 292 -27.49 0.85 -2.04
C ARG A 292 -28.21 1.52 -0.86
N ARG A 293 -28.54 0.77 0.19
CA ARG A 293 -29.04 1.34 1.45
C ARG A 293 -27.98 2.22 2.13
N TYR A 294 -26.73 1.77 2.23
CA TYR A 294 -25.65 2.58 2.82
C TYR A 294 -25.26 3.77 1.95
N LEU A 295 -25.27 3.60 0.63
CA LEU A 295 -25.13 4.69 -0.34
C LEU A 295 -26.13 5.80 -0.03
N ALA A 296 -27.42 5.48 0.14
CA ALA A 296 -28.45 6.46 0.43
C ALA A 296 -28.38 7.03 1.85
N ALA A 297 -27.90 6.25 2.83
CA ALA A 297 -27.90 6.65 4.23
C ALA A 297 -26.73 7.58 4.60
N TRP A 298 -25.53 7.29 4.12
CA TRP A 298 -24.31 8.04 4.48
C TRP A 298 -23.22 8.02 3.41
N GLY A 299 -23.42 7.30 2.30
CA GLY A 299 -22.54 7.30 1.14
C GLY A 299 -22.95 8.34 0.09
N GLY A 300 -22.71 8.05 -1.18
CA GLY A 300 -23.11 8.91 -2.28
C GLY A 300 -23.17 8.18 -3.63
N GLY A 301 -24.11 8.60 -4.49
CA GLY A 301 -24.27 8.08 -5.85
C GLY A 301 -23.85 9.05 -6.96
N ASP A 302 -23.91 10.35 -6.71
CA ASP A 302 -23.68 11.39 -7.73
C ASP A 302 -22.20 11.57 -8.09
N THR A 303 -21.91 12.40 -9.10
CA THR A 303 -20.54 12.76 -9.47
C THR A 303 -19.90 13.72 -8.45
N PHE A 304 -18.56 13.83 -8.47
CA PHE A 304 -17.79 14.67 -7.54
C PHE A 304 -17.72 16.14 -7.99
N LEU A 305 -18.82 16.88 -7.79
CA LEU A 305 -18.96 18.27 -8.23
C LEU A 305 -18.20 19.28 -7.36
N ARG A 306 -18.08 19.03 -6.06
CA ARG A 306 -17.23 19.81 -5.15
C ARG A 306 -15.81 19.25 -5.08
N GLY A 307 -15.67 17.95 -5.35
CA GLY A 307 -14.40 17.25 -5.33
C GLY A 307 -14.01 16.76 -3.94
N LEU A 308 -12.94 15.98 -3.89
CA LEU A 308 -12.40 15.37 -2.68
C LEU A 308 -11.13 16.09 -2.23
N TYR A 309 -10.87 16.01 -0.94
CA TYR A 309 -9.58 16.29 -0.32
C TYR A 309 -8.89 14.96 0.03
N GLY A 310 -7.61 14.83 -0.29
CA GLY A 310 -6.80 13.67 0.10
C GLY A 310 -6.09 13.94 1.41
N ALA A 311 -6.28 13.08 2.40
CA ALA A 311 -5.50 13.10 3.64
C ALA A 311 -5.05 11.68 3.96
N SER A 312 -3.88 11.31 3.47
CA SER A 312 -3.42 9.92 3.48
C SER A 312 -2.04 9.80 4.08
N GLU A 313 -1.78 8.73 4.82
CA GLU A 313 -0.42 8.42 5.27
C GLU A 313 0.53 8.28 4.07
N MET A 314 0.12 7.44 3.11
CA MET A 314 0.88 7.19 1.89
C MET A 314 0.19 7.85 0.70
N VAL A 315 0.95 8.61 -0.08
CA VAL A 315 0.56 9.12 -1.40
C VAL A 315 1.02 8.14 -2.48
N MET A 316 0.13 7.89 -3.43
CA MET A 316 0.25 6.83 -4.42
C MET A 316 -0.54 7.18 -5.68
N ASP A 317 -0.30 6.46 -6.78
CA ASP A 317 -0.81 6.73 -8.14
C ASP A 317 -2.31 7.05 -8.21
N GLY A 318 -3.12 6.41 -7.35
CA GLY A 318 -4.55 6.66 -7.27
C GLY A 318 -4.93 8.14 -7.12
N PHE A 319 -4.20 8.90 -6.29
CA PHE A 319 -4.46 10.33 -6.10
C PHE A 319 -4.15 11.15 -7.36
N MET A 320 -3.07 10.81 -8.07
CA MET A 320 -2.74 11.43 -9.35
C MET A 320 -3.87 11.19 -10.37
N HIS A 321 -4.41 9.98 -10.47
CA HIS A 321 -5.51 9.68 -11.39
C HIS A 321 -6.79 10.44 -11.02
N LEU A 322 -7.13 10.52 -9.73
CA LEU A 322 -8.27 11.30 -9.25
C LEU A 322 -8.10 12.80 -9.52
N GLN A 323 -6.89 13.34 -9.37
CA GLN A 323 -6.59 14.74 -9.66
C GLN A 323 -6.73 15.05 -11.15
N ARG A 324 -6.18 14.20 -12.03
CA ARG A 324 -6.30 14.34 -13.50
C ARG A 324 -7.75 14.26 -13.99
N ALA A 325 -8.60 13.52 -13.29
CA ALA A 325 -10.03 13.45 -13.58
C ALA A 325 -10.85 14.63 -13.00
N GLY A 326 -10.22 15.58 -12.32
CA GLY A 326 -10.90 16.71 -11.68
C GLY A 326 -11.66 16.36 -10.41
N ILE A 327 -11.42 15.17 -9.83
CA ILE A 327 -12.08 14.68 -8.62
C ILE A 327 -11.33 15.18 -7.38
N LEU A 328 -10.00 15.04 -7.34
CA LEU A 328 -9.17 15.51 -6.23
C LEU A 328 -8.84 16.99 -6.45
N ARG A 329 -9.66 17.88 -5.86
CA ARG A 329 -9.55 19.35 -6.07
C ARG A 329 -10.05 20.20 -4.91
N ARG A 330 -10.71 19.60 -3.90
CA ARG A 330 -11.16 20.35 -2.73
C ARG A 330 -9.94 20.69 -1.91
N ARG A 331 -9.67 21.99 -1.72
CA ARG A 331 -8.57 22.45 -0.87
C ARG A 331 -8.95 22.41 0.61
N ALA A 332 -7.97 22.06 1.42
CA ALA A 332 -7.97 22.22 2.87
C ALA A 332 -6.94 23.29 3.24
N TYR A 333 -7.33 24.26 4.06
CA TYR A 333 -6.48 25.41 4.42
C TYR A 333 -5.97 25.26 5.84
N ASP A 334 -4.70 25.61 6.09
CA ASP A 334 -4.10 25.55 7.43
C ASP A 334 -4.43 26.75 8.32
N ASP A 335 -5.35 27.60 7.88
CA ASP A 335 -5.97 28.65 8.68
C ASP A 335 -7.41 28.23 9.03
N ILE A 336 -7.70 28.14 10.33
CA ILE A 336 -9.01 27.69 10.81
C ILE A 336 -10.15 28.65 10.45
N ALA A 337 -9.89 29.95 10.34
CA ALA A 337 -10.91 30.91 9.95
C ALA A 337 -11.25 30.76 8.47
N VAL A 338 -10.23 30.58 7.62
CA VAL A 338 -10.43 30.30 6.18
C VAL A 338 -11.14 28.96 5.98
N GLU A 339 -10.70 27.90 6.66
CA GLU A 339 -11.32 26.58 6.53
C GLU A 339 -12.79 26.58 7.02
N ARG A 340 -13.12 27.35 8.06
CA ARG A 340 -14.52 27.52 8.51
C ARG A 340 -15.40 28.16 7.45
N ARG A 341 -14.91 29.21 6.79
CA ARG A 341 -15.62 29.87 5.69
C ARG A 341 -15.79 28.92 4.50
N ALA A 342 -14.72 28.20 4.15
CA ALA A 342 -14.75 27.18 3.10
C ALA A 342 -15.78 26.08 3.39
N ALA A 343 -15.81 25.57 4.62
CA ALA A 343 -16.76 24.56 5.08
C ALA A 343 -18.21 25.07 5.15
N ALA A 344 -18.40 26.38 5.32
CA ALA A 344 -19.71 27.03 5.24
C ALA A 344 -20.19 27.26 3.80
N GLY A 345 -19.38 26.88 2.80
CA GLY A 345 -19.70 27.05 1.38
C GLY A 345 -19.41 28.46 0.84
N GLU A 346 -18.69 29.30 1.59
CA GLU A 346 -18.20 30.58 1.09
C GLU A 346 -17.10 30.36 0.05
N GLU A 347 -17.06 31.23 -0.96
CA GLU A 347 -15.97 31.25 -1.91
C GLU A 347 -14.71 31.79 -1.22
N VAL A 348 -13.82 30.87 -0.86
CA VAL A 348 -12.45 31.16 -0.46
C VAL A 348 -11.57 30.99 -1.70
N GLY A 349 -10.67 31.95 -1.95
CA GLY A 349 -9.87 32.00 -3.18
C GLY A 349 -9.13 30.70 -3.50
N THR A 350 -8.75 30.53 -4.76
CA THR A 350 -8.09 29.31 -5.27
C THR A 350 -6.60 29.20 -4.94
N THR A 351 -6.04 30.24 -4.31
CA THR A 351 -4.64 30.33 -3.89
C THR A 351 -4.47 29.87 -2.44
N GLY A 352 -3.40 29.13 -2.16
CA GLY A 352 -3.15 28.52 -0.85
C GLY A 352 -4.03 27.30 -0.58
N GLY A 353 -3.71 26.58 0.50
CA GLY A 353 -4.37 25.32 0.87
C GLY A 353 -4.05 24.17 -0.09
N HIS A 354 -4.36 22.95 0.35
CA HIS A 354 -3.86 21.73 -0.29
C HIS A 354 -5.02 20.82 -0.67
N TYR A 355 -5.03 20.27 -1.88
CA TYR A 355 -6.00 19.21 -2.22
C TYR A 355 -5.52 17.82 -1.80
N LEU A 356 -4.23 17.69 -1.47
CA LEU A 356 -3.62 16.44 -1.02
C LEU A 356 -2.62 16.71 0.11
N ARG A 357 -2.79 16.00 1.21
CA ARG A 357 -1.84 15.93 2.32
C ARG A 357 -1.36 14.49 2.53
N GLY A 358 -0.05 14.31 2.56
CA GLY A 358 0.66 13.03 2.64
C GLY A 358 1.71 13.00 3.75
N ALA A 359 2.08 11.81 4.26
CA ALA A 359 3.24 11.67 5.15
C ALA A 359 4.47 11.08 4.46
N PHE A 360 4.23 10.15 3.54
CA PHE A 360 5.25 9.67 2.62
C PHE A 360 4.65 9.20 1.30
N LEU A 361 5.49 8.87 0.31
CA LEU A 361 5.05 8.50 -1.03
C LEU A 361 5.74 7.24 -1.54
N LEU A 362 5.00 6.44 -2.30
CA LEU A 362 5.50 5.28 -3.02
C LEU A 362 4.57 4.96 -4.18
N GLY A 363 5.12 4.78 -5.38
CA GLY A 363 4.30 4.53 -6.56
C GLY A 363 5.10 4.31 -7.83
N SER A 364 4.50 4.61 -8.98
CA SER A 364 5.17 4.50 -10.27
C SER A 364 6.11 5.69 -10.55
N ARG A 365 6.94 5.57 -11.59
CA ARG A 365 7.74 6.70 -12.11
C ARG A 365 6.86 7.87 -12.56
N GLU A 366 5.64 7.58 -13.00
CA GLU A 366 4.68 8.59 -13.44
C GLU A 366 4.17 9.43 -12.27
N LEU A 367 3.96 8.81 -11.10
CA LEU A 367 3.62 9.53 -9.87
C LEU A 367 4.73 10.52 -9.50
N TYR A 368 6.00 10.12 -9.60
CA TYR A 368 7.13 10.99 -9.25
C TYR A 368 7.22 12.19 -10.20
N ALA A 369 7.03 11.95 -11.51
CA ALA A 369 6.95 13.02 -12.50
C ALA A 369 5.75 13.95 -12.28
N TRP A 370 4.60 13.40 -11.87
CA TRP A 370 3.42 14.20 -11.52
C TRP A 370 3.68 15.08 -10.29
N MET A 371 4.26 14.54 -9.22
CA MET A 371 4.64 15.33 -8.04
C MET A 371 5.56 16.51 -8.41
N HIS A 372 6.60 16.25 -9.22
CA HIS A 372 7.53 17.28 -9.66
C HIS A 372 6.82 18.39 -10.45
N ARG A 373 5.89 18.00 -11.35
CA ARG A 373 5.13 18.96 -12.14
C ARG A 373 4.11 19.73 -11.31
N SER A 374 3.42 19.06 -10.38
CA SER A 374 2.47 19.69 -9.47
C SER A 374 3.14 20.77 -8.63
N GLU A 375 4.34 20.53 -8.10
CA GLU A 375 5.09 21.55 -7.35
C GLU A 375 5.44 22.79 -8.20
N ILE A 376 5.69 22.61 -9.51
CA ILE A 376 5.99 23.72 -10.43
C ILE A 376 4.70 24.50 -10.76
N ASP A 377 3.63 23.76 -11.06
CA ASP A 377 2.36 24.33 -11.53
C ASP A 377 1.59 25.00 -10.37
N ASP A 378 1.66 24.44 -9.17
CA ASP A 378 1.00 24.90 -7.94
C ASP A 378 1.72 24.36 -6.69
N PRO A 379 2.67 25.11 -6.09
CA PRO A 379 3.45 24.65 -4.95
C PRO A 379 2.62 24.41 -3.68
N ASP A 380 1.40 24.98 -3.59
CA ASP A 380 0.51 24.76 -2.46
C ASP A 380 -0.40 23.53 -2.68
N ALA A 381 -0.46 22.95 -3.88
CA ALA A 381 -1.38 21.87 -4.19
C ALA A 381 -1.27 20.64 -3.27
N ILE A 382 -0.02 20.25 -2.99
CA ILE A 382 0.35 19.00 -2.33
C ILE A 382 1.23 19.31 -1.13
N ASP A 383 0.78 18.93 0.05
CA ASP A 383 1.53 19.06 1.28
C ASP A 383 2.05 17.70 1.74
N MET A 384 3.36 17.58 1.88
CA MET A 384 3.98 16.41 2.50
C MET A 384 4.45 16.82 3.89
N CYS A 385 3.95 16.16 4.94
CA CYS A 385 4.22 16.52 6.32
C CYS A 385 4.55 15.28 7.17
N ARG A 386 4.80 15.50 8.47
CA ARG A 386 5.14 14.45 9.42
C ARG A 386 3.96 13.49 9.68
N VAL A 387 4.26 12.23 9.99
CA VAL A 387 3.25 11.21 10.31
C VAL A 387 2.32 11.64 11.44
N SER A 388 2.83 12.30 12.48
CA SER A 388 1.98 12.78 13.60
C SER A 388 0.90 13.77 13.16
N ASN A 389 1.05 14.49 12.05
CA ASN A 389 0.01 15.41 11.57
C ASN A 389 -1.10 14.68 10.79
N VAL A 390 -0.72 13.71 9.95
CA VAL A 390 -1.65 12.99 9.09
C VAL A 390 -2.38 11.87 9.85
N ASN A 391 -1.65 11.10 10.64
CA ASN A 391 -2.16 9.90 11.29
C ASN A 391 -2.72 10.17 12.69
N HIS A 392 -2.36 11.29 13.32
CA HIS A 392 -2.87 11.61 14.65
C HIS A 392 -3.90 12.74 14.57
N LEU A 393 -5.02 12.58 15.27
CA LEU A 393 -6.05 13.61 15.37
C LEU A 393 -5.83 14.53 16.57
N TYR A 394 -5.43 13.98 17.72
CA TYR A 394 -5.38 14.72 18.97
C TYR A 394 -4.18 15.67 19.03
N GLY A 395 -4.33 16.75 19.79
CA GLY A 395 -3.33 17.81 19.94
C GLY A 395 -3.85 19.17 19.47
N ASP A 396 -2.94 20.12 19.34
CA ASP A 396 -3.30 21.52 19.05
C ASP A 396 -3.96 21.71 17.67
N HIS A 397 -3.66 20.83 16.71
CA HIS A 397 -4.24 20.85 15.37
C HIS A 397 -5.62 20.18 15.29
N GLN A 398 -6.11 19.53 16.35
CA GLN A 398 -7.33 18.73 16.34
C GLN A 398 -8.56 19.48 15.76
N PRO A 399 -8.89 20.72 16.19
CA PRO A 399 -10.08 21.41 15.68
C PRO A 399 -10.00 21.68 14.18
N LEU A 400 -8.83 22.05 13.68
CA LEU A 400 -8.58 22.30 12.27
C LEU A 400 -8.65 21.00 11.47
N ALA A 401 -7.96 19.97 11.93
CA ALA A 401 -7.88 18.71 11.22
C ALA A 401 -9.25 18.00 11.14
N ALA A 402 -10.08 18.08 12.19
CA ALA A 402 -11.45 17.58 12.15
C ALA A 402 -12.32 18.33 11.12
N LEU A 403 -12.11 19.64 10.95
CA LEU A 403 -12.85 20.46 10.00
C LEU A 403 -12.42 20.19 8.54
N GLN A 404 -11.11 20.08 8.30
CA GLN A 404 -10.55 19.72 7.00
C GLN A 404 -11.02 18.32 6.55
N ARG A 405 -11.10 17.39 7.52
CA ARG A 405 -11.44 15.97 7.31
C ARG A 405 -12.96 15.68 7.34
N ARG A 406 -13.78 16.63 6.88
CA ARG A 406 -15.23 16.42 6.76
C ARG A 406 -15.56 15.27 5.80
N GLY A 407 -16.63 14.52 6.12
CA GLY A 407 -17.06 13.37 5.32
C GLY A 407 -15.99 12.29 5.15
N ALA A 408 -15.08 12.14 6.11
CA ALA A 408 -13.90 11.28 5.95
C ALA A 408 -14.23 9.81 5.73
N ARG A 409 -13.54 9.22 4.75
CA ARG A 409 -13.55 7.79 4.43
C ARG A 409 -12.12 7.28 4.44
N PHE A 410 -11.79 6.52 5.47
CA PHE A 410 -10.45 5.96 5.66
C PHE A 410 -10.44 4.49 5.24
N PHE A 411 -9.97 4.23 4.02
CA PHE A 411 -9.92 2.88 3.44
C PHE A 411 -8.59 2.21 3.74
N ASN A 412 -8.65 1.04 4.38
CA ASN A 412 -7.48 0.21 4.65
C ASN A 412 -7.76 -1.23 4.23
N THR A 413 -6.75 -1.92 3.70
CA THR A 413 -6.86 -3.34 3.41
C THR A 413 -6.52 -4.15 4.66
N CYS A 414 -7.23 -5.26 4.88
CA CYS A 414 -6.87 -6.27 5.88
C CYS A 414 -6.76 -7.65 5.22
N MET A 415 -5.99 -8.55 5.82
CA MET A 415 -5.83 -9.91 5.31
C MET A 415 -7.08 -10.75 5.59
N MET A 416 -7.64 -10.61 6.80
CA MET A 416 -8.77 -11.38 7.30
C MET A 416 -9.57 -10.56 8.31
N ALA A 417 -10.81 -10.98 8.53
CA ALA A 417 -11.68 -10.45 9.58
C ALA A 417 -12.36 -11.59 10.33
N THR A 418 -12.74 -11.36 11.58
CA THR A 418 -13.55 -12.32 12.35
C THR A 418 -15.04 -11.99 12.23
N LEU A 419 -15.92 -12.96 12.47
CA LEU A 419 -17.38 -12.73 12.52
C LEU A 419 -17.79 -11.70 13.59
N PHE A 420 -16.91 -11.42 14.56
CA PHE A 420 -17.12 -10.41 15.60
C PHE A 420 -16.64 -9.01 15.21
N GLY A 421 -16.03 -8.84 14.03
CA GLY A 421 -15.56 -7.55 13.52
C GLY A 421 -14.15 -7.15 13.98
N ALA A 422 -13.34 -8.09 14.49
CA ALA A 422 -11.90 -7.86 14.65
C ALA A 422 -11.17 -8.08 13.32
N ALA A 423 -10.19 -7.23 12.98
CA ALA A 423 -9.40 -7.33 11.76
C ALA A 423 -8.00 -7.88 12.02
N VAL A 424 -7.47 -8.58 11.03
CA VAL A 424 -6.10 -9.14 11.00
C VAL A 424 -5.43 -8.64 9.74
N SER A 425 -4.35 -7.88 9.88
CA SER A 425 -3.72 -7.15 8.77
C SER A 425 -2.24 -7.43 8.60
N ASP A 426 -1.56 -7.92 9.64
CA ASP A 426 -0.10 -7.96 9.68
C ASP A 426 0.51 -9.28 10.15
N GLY A 427 -0.27 -10.25 10.63
CA GLY A 427 0.25 -11.48 11.23
C GLY A 427 -0.54 -12.75 10.91
N LEU A 428 0.15 -13.89 11.04
CA LEU A 428 -0.40 -15.24 10.92
C LEU A 428 -0.81 -15.80 12.30
N ASP A 429 -1.59 -16.88 12.28
CA ASP A 429 -2.12 -17.58 13.45
C ASP A 429 -1.02 -18.12 14.40
N ASP A 430 0.16 -18.40 13.85
CA ASP A 430 1.34 -18.89 14.58
C ASP A 430 2.24 -17.75 15.10
N GLY A 431 1.79 -16.50 15.00
CA GLY A 431 2.51 -15.31 15.46
C GLY A 431 3.55 -14.77 14.49
N ARG A 432 3.77 -15.41 13.33
CA ARG A 432 4.67 -14.85 12.31
C ARG A 432 4.10 -13.57 11.71
N VAL A 433 4.95 -12.58 11.56
CA VAL A 433 4.66 -11.26 11.03
C VAL A 433 4.82 -11.27 9.51
N VAL A 434 3.78 -10.83 8.82
CA VAL A 434 3.73 -10.70 7.36
C VAL A 434 4.22 -9.31 6.93
N SER A 435 3.85 -8.25 7.65
CA SER A 435 4.22 -6.87 7.34
C SER A 435 4.40 -6.02 8.60
N GLY A 436 3.34 -5.35 9.05
CA GLY A 436 3.29 -4.53 10.26
C GLY A 436 1.99 -3.74 10.36
N VAL A 437 1.71 -3.19 11.54
CA VAL A 437 0.45 -2.47 11.83
C VAL A 437 0.35 -1.14 11.05
N GLY A 438 1.48 -0.43 10.90
CA GLY A 438 1.53 0.86 10.22
C GLY A 438 0.63 1.91 10.88
N GLY A 439 -0.05 2.73 10.07
CA GLY A 439 -1.08 3.68 10.53
C GLY A 439 -2.51 3.15 10.56
N GLN A 440 -2.76 1.85 10.34
CA GLN A 440 -4.14 1.35 10.22
C GLN A 440 -4.97 1.65 11.48
N TYR A 441 -4.42 1.36 12.67
CA TYR A 441 -5.07 1.68 13.95
C TYR A 441 -5.38 3.18 14.08
N ASN A 442 -4.44 4.02 13.66
CA ASN A 442 -4.56 5.47 13.75
C ASN A 442 -5.78 5.99 12.96
N PHE A 443 -5.96 5.55 11.72
CA PHE A 443 -7.13 5.94 10.92
C PHE A 443 -8.43 5.31 11.41
N VAL A 444 -8.39 4.09 11.94
CA VAL A 444 -9.57 3.47 12.57
C VAL A 444 -10.02 4.30 13.76
N ALA A 445 -9.12 4.61 14.70
CA ALA A 445 -9.44 5.42 15.87
C ALA A 445 -9.92 6.81 15.46
N MET A 446 -9.22 7.48 14.53
CA MET A 446 -9.60 8.80 14.01
C MET A 446 -11.03 8.82 13.43
N ALA A 447 -11.46 7.74 12.77
CA ALA A 447 -12.80 7.65 12.21
C ALA A 447 -13.92 7.69 13.25
N HIS A 448 -13.68 7.19 14.46
CA HIS A 448 -14.66 7.22 15.56
C HIS A 448 -14.78 8.61 16.19
N GLU A 449 -13.73 9.43 16.09
CA GLU A 449 -13.65 10.75 16.71
C GLU A 449 -14.12 11.88 15.78
N ILE A 450 -14.02 11.70 14.47
CA ILE A 450 -14.50 12.67 13.49
C ILE A 450 -15.99 12.46 13.26
N ALA A 451 -16.77 13.54 13.41
CA ALA A 451 -18.20 13.52 13.11
C ALA A 451 -18.46 13.07 11.66
N GLY A 452 -19.21 11.97 11.50
CA GLY A 452 -19.49 11.37 10.19
C GLY A 452 -18.29 10.67 9.53
N GLY A 453 -17.14 10.58 10.20
CA GLY A 453 -15.98 9.82 9.75
C GLY A 453 -16.25 8.31 9.78
N ARG A 454 -15.77 7.58 8.78
CA ARG A 454 -15.90 6.11 8.67
C ARG A 454 -14.55 5.46 8.36
N SER A 455 -14.24 4.40 9.12
CA SER A 455 -13.18 3.43 8.88
C SER A 455 -13.76 2.29 8.06
N ILE A 456 -13.17 2.03 6.89
CA ILE A 456 -13.65 1.05 5.94
C ILE A 456 -12.52 0.06 5.65
N LEU A 457 -12.72 -1.19 6.05
CA LEU A 457 -11.76 -2.27 5.89
C LEU A 457 -12.11 -3.13 4.69
N LEU A 458 -11.18 -3.21 3.74
CA LEU A 458 -11.31 -3.96 2.50
C LEU A 458 -10.64 -5.33 2.66
N LEU A 459 -11.33 -6.40 2.24
CA LEU A 459 -10.75 -7.73 2.13
C LEU A 459 -11.47 -8.54 1.06
N ARG A 460 -10.75 -9.43 0.37
CA ARG A 460 -11.39 -10.47 -0.45
C ARG A 460 -12.08 -11.45 0.49
N ALA A 461 -13.29 -11.92 0.16
CA ALA A 461 -14.03 -12.87 0.98
C ALA A 461 -13.30 -14.23 1.10
N THR A 462 -12.48 -14.59 0.11
CA THR A 462 -11.70 -15.83 0.10
C THR A 462 -10.26 -15.62 -0.37
N ARG A 463 -9.39 -16.58 -0.01
CA ARG A 463 -8.04 -16.74 -0.58
C ARG A 463 -7.83 -18.19 -1.03
N GLY A 464 -6.86 -18.39 -1.92
CA GLY A 464 -6.65 -19.69 -2.57
C GLY A 464 -7.70 -19.97 -3.65
N LYS A 465 -7.58 -21.13 -4.33
CA LYS A 465 -8.49 -21.53 -5.42
C LYS A 465 -8.85 -23.02 -5.31
N GLY A 466 -9.98 -23.39 -5.91
CA GLY A 466 -10.47 -24.78 -5.93
C GLY A 466 -10.55 -25.39 -4.53
N ALA A 467 -10.03 -26.61 -4.36
CA ALA A 467 -10.02 -27.32 -3.08
C ALA A 467 -9.17 -26.66 -1.98
N ARG A 468 -8.31 -25.68 -2.33
CA ARG A 468 -7.51 -24.91 -1.37
C ARG A 468 -8.14 -23.57 -1.01
N ALA A 469 -9.32 -23.25 -1.55
CA ALA A 469 -10.03 -22.04 -1.20
C ALA A 469 -10.37 -22.05 0.28
N VAL A 470 -10.13 -20.93 0.96
CA VAL A 470 -10.47 -20.73 2.36
C VAL A 470 -11.07 -19.34 2.54
N SER A 471 -12.05 -19.22 3.43
CA SER A 471 -12.64 -17.94 3.80
C SER A 471 -11.60 -17.01 4.42
N ASN A 472 -11.67 -15.70 4.15
CA ASN A 472 -10.96 -14.68 4.92
C ASN A 472 -11.82 -14.09 6.04
N ILE A 473 -13.12 -14.35 6.03
CA ILE A 473 -13.99 -14.16 7.18
C ILE A 473 -13.93 -15.42 8.05
N ARG A 474 -13.44 -15.28 9.28
CA ARG A 474 -13.15 -16.39 10.21
C ARG A 474 -14.08 -16.34 11.42
N PHE A 475 -14.36 -17.48 12.05
CA PHE A 475 -15.02 -17.45 13.35
C PHE A 475 -14.11 -16.80 14.42
N GLY A 476 -12.83 -17.19 14.46
CA GLY A 476 -11.78 -16.60 15.28
C GLY A 476 -10.40 -16.77 14.64
N TYR A 477 -9.40 -16.03 15.13
CA TYR A 477 -8.01 -16.08 14.66
C TYR A 477 -7.03 -15.73 15.79
N GLY A 478 -5.84 -16.34 15.83
CA GLY A 478 -4.83 -16.18 16.86
C GLY A 478 -4.06 -14.86 16.84
N HIS A 479 -4.28 -14.03 15.81
CA HIS A 479 -3.69 -12.69 15.68
C HIS A 479 -4.79 -11.64 15.57
N THR A 480 -4.55 -10.42 16.05
CA THR A 480 -5.51 -9.30 15.95
C THR A 480 -4.77 -7.98 15.81
N THR A 481 -5.10 -7.22 14.78
CA THR A 481 -4.55 -5.88 14.53
C THR A 481 -5.53 -4.80 14.99
N ILE A 482 -6.79 -4.90 14.57
CA ILE A 482 -7.87 -3.99 14.99
C ILE A 482 -8.85 -4.76 15.87
N PRO A 483 -8.97 -4.41 17.16
CA PRO A 483 -9.87 -5.10 18.07
C PRO A 483 -11.34 -4.80 17.75
N ARG A 484 -12.22 -5.77 17.99
CA ARG A 484 -13.66 -5.71 17.65
C ARG A 484 -14.44 -4.52 18.23
N HIS A 485 -13.97 -3.88 19.31
CA HIS A 485 -14.64 -2.69 19.85
C HIS A 485 -14.45 -1.43 18.98
N LEU A 486 -13.50 -1.46 18.05
CA LEU A 486 -13.28 -0.43 17.03
C LEU A 486 -13.91 -0.76 15.68
N ARG A 487 -14.69 -1.86 15.58
CA ARG A 487 -15.32 -2.28 14.33
C ARG A 487 -16.19 -1.17 13.74
N ASP A 488 -16.10 -1.04 12.42
CA ASP A 488 -16.87 -0.04 11.69
C ASP A 488 -17.45 -0.64 10.41
N VAL A 489 -16.80 -0.50 9.26
CA VAL A 489 -17.30 -1.05 7.99
C VAL A 489 -16.34 -2.07 7.42
N PHE A 490 -16.85 -3.19 6.94
CA PHE A 490 -16.10 -4.17 6.14
C PHE A 490 -16.71 -4.29 4.73
N VAL A 491 -15.85 -4.42 3.72
CA VAL A 491 -16.28 -4.57 2.31
C VAL A 491 -15.57 -5.76 1.69
N THR A 492 -16.36 -6.65 1.08
CA THR A 492 -15.87 -7.71 0.19
C THR A 492 -16.39 -7.51 -1.22
N GLU A 493 -16.00 -8.39 -2.14
CA GLU A 493 -16.59 -8.49 -3.48
C GLU A 493 -18.10 -8.77 -3.50
N TYR A 494 -18.70 -9.14 -2.36
CA TYR A 494 -20.12 -9.48 -2.25
C TYR A 494 -20.96 -8.40 -1.54
N GLY A 495 -20.35 -7.33 -1.03
CA GLY A 495 -21.09 -6.21 -0.45
C GLY A 495 -20.43 -5.53 0.73
N VAL A 496 -21.25 -4.80 1.49
CA VAL A 496 -20.84 -3.95 2.62
C VAL A 496 -21.51 -4.43 3.91
N ALA A 497 -20.72 -4.57 4.98
CA ALA A 497 -21.21 -4.81 6.34
C ALA A 497 -20.88 -3.60 7.23
N ASP A 498 -21.91 -2.86 7.66
CA ASP A 498 -21.81 -1.79 8.66
C ASP A 498 -22.03 -2.38 10.05
N LEU A 499 -20.97 -2.41 10.87
CA LEU A 499 -20.93 -3.10 12.17
C LEU A 499 -20.97 -2.15 13.37
N ARG A 500 -20.92 -0.83 13.14
CA ARG A 500 -20.80 0.16 14.20
C ARG A 500 -22.04 0.12 15.09
N GLY A 501 -21.83 -0.08 16.40
CA GLY A 501 -22.92 -0.12 17.39
C GLY A 501 -23.81 -1.37 17.34
N LEU A 502 -23.55 -2.34 16.47
CA LEU A 502 -24.34 -3.58 16.42
C LEU A 502 -24.14 -4.43 17.68
N SER A 503 -25.10 -5.32 17.98
CA SER A 503 -24.90 -6.43 18.92
C SER A 503 -24.00 -7.51 18.30
N ASP A 504 -23.55 -8.50 19.09
CA ASP A 504 -22.75 -9.60 18.55
C ASP A 504 -23.50 -10.43 17.51
N GLU A 505 -24.77 -10.74 17.75
CA GLU A 505 -25.59 -11.49 16.80
C GLU A 505 -25.77 -10.71 15.50
N ALA A 506 -26.15 -9.43 15.57
CA ALA A 506 -26.31 -8.59 14.38
C ALA A 506 -24.98 -8.38 13.62
N CYS A 507 -23.85 -8.29 14.32
CA CYS A 507 -22.53 -8.25 13.72
C CYS A 507 -22.20 -9.55 12.96
N VAL A 508 -22.48 -10.70 13.57
CA VAL A 508 -22.28 -12.01 12.93
C VAL A 508 -23.14 -12.10 11.66
N GLU A 509 -24.42 -11.72 11.72
CA GLU A 509 -25.30 -11.71 10.56
C GLU A 509 -24.77 -10.80 9.44
N ALA A 510 -24.32 -9.58 9.76
CA ALA A 510 -23.75 -8.64 8.79
C ALA A 510 -22.43 -9.15 8.18
N MET A 511 -21.57 -9.81 8.97
CA MET A 511 -20.33 -10.40 8.44
C MET A 511 -20.60 -11.62 7.56
N LEU A 512 -21.60 -12.45 7.91
CA LEU A 512 -22.03 -13.57 7.07
C LEU A 512 -22.63 -13.09 5.74
N SER A 513 -23.29 -11.92 5.72
CA SER A 513 -23.88 -11.36 4.51
C SER A 513 -22.87 -10.87 3.48
N ILE A 514 -21.58 -10.78 3.83
CA ILE A 514 -20.50 -10.43 2.90
C ILE A 514 -19.49 -11.58 2.73
N ALA A 515 -19.83 -12.77 3.22
CA ALA A 515 -19.02 -13.98 3.08
C ALA A 515 -19.37 -14.75 1.79
N ASP A 516 -18.40 -15.54 1.33
CA ASP A 516 -18.58 -16.44 0.20
C ASP A 516 -19.49 -17.61 0.58
N ALA A 517 -20.50 -17.87 -0.25
CA ALA A 517 -21.57 -18.84 -0.01
C ALA A 517 -21.04 -20.25 0.31
N ARG A 518 -19.86 -20.62 -0.19
CA ARG A 518 -19.23 -21.92 0.09
C ARG A 518 -18.88 -22.12 1.56
N PHE A 519 -18.76 -21.04 2.34
CA PHE A 519 -18.33 -21.08 3.74
C PHE A 519 -19.39 -20.58 4.74
N VAL A 520 -20.46 -19.93 4.27
CA VAL A 520 -21.49 -19.31 5.13
C VAL A 520 -22.12 -20.31 6.10
N ASP A 521 -22.51 -21.51 5.65
CA ASP A 521 -23.15 -22.51 6.52
C ASP A 521 -22.23 -22.99 7.65
N GLY A 522 -20.95 -23.20 7.33
CA GLY A 522 -19.94 -23.61 8.32
C GLY A 522 -19.75 -22.53 9.38
N LEU A 523 -19.57 -21.29 8.95
CA LEU A 523 -19.41 -20.13 9.84
C LEU A 523 -20.66 -19.90 10.70
N ALA A 524 -21.87 -20.02 10.12
CA ALA A 524 -23.12 -19.90 10.85
C ALA A 524 -23.28 -21.04 11.89
N ALA A 525 -22.87 -22.27 11.56
CA ALA A 525 -22.89 -23.40 12.49
C ALA A 525 -21.93 -23.19 13.68
N GLU A 526 -20.73 -22.67 13.43
CA GLU A 526 -19.78 -22.29 14.49
C GLU A 526 -20.38 -21.20 15.41
N ALA A 527 -21.01 -20.17 14.83
CA ALA A 527 -21.66 -19.10 15.59
C ALA A 527 -22.84 -19.59 16.43
N LYS A 528 -23.68 -20.49 15.90
CA LYS A 528 -24.77 -21.13 16.65
C LYS A 528 -24.25 -21.97 17.80
N LYS A 529 -23.23 -22.80 17.55
CA LYS A 529 -22.59 -23.62 18.57
C LYS A 529 -22.04 -22.78 19.74
N ALA A 530 -21.53 -21.59 19.43
CA ALA A 530 -21.02 -20.64 20.43
C ALA A 530 -22.10 -19.77 21.09
N GLY A 531 -23.39 -19.92 20.74
CA GLY A 531 -24.47 -19.07 21.25
C GLY A 531 -24.40 -17.62 20.77
N LYS A 532 -23.71 -17.37 19.66
CA LYS A 532 -23.52 -16.04 19.05
C LYS A 532 -24.49 -15.76 17.90
N LEU A 533 -25.29 -16.77 17.53
CA LEU A 533 -26.33 -16.70 16.52
C LEU A 533 -27.48 -17.62 16.97
N ARG A 534 -28.73 -17.19 16.85
CA ARG A 534 -29.90 -18.00 17.22
C ARG A 534 -29.92 -19.34 16.49
N ALA A 535 -30.39 -20.37 17.17
CA ALA A 535 -30.46 -21.72 16.63
C ALA A 535 -31.33 -21.82 15.37
N ASP A 536 -32.41 -21.04 15.30
CA ASP A 536 -33.38 -21.01 14.20
C ASP A 536 -32.97 -20.10 13.02
N PHE A 537 -31.89 -19.33 13.14
CA PHE A 537 -31.38 -18.48 12.06
C PHE A 537 -31.24 -19.27 10.75
N ARG A 538 -31.77 -18.73 9.65
CA ARG A 538 -31.64 -19.30 8.31
C ARG A 538 -30.84 -18.35 7.44
N VAL A 539 -29.80 -18.88 6.81
CA VAL A 539 -29.02 -18.15 5.81
C VAL A 539 -29.97 -17.70 4.69
N PRO A 540 -30.12 -16.38 4.44
CA PRO A 540 -30.94 -15.87 3.36
C PRO A 540 -30.53 -16.41 1.98
N GLU A 541 -31.51 -16.65 1.12
CA GLU A 541 -31.28 -17.22 -0.22
C GLU A 541 -30.40 -16.31 -1.09
N GLY A 542 -30.53 -14.99 -0.94
CA GLY A 542 -29.68 -14.03 -1.64
C GLY A 542 -28.19 -14.22 -1.35
N TRP A 543 -27.79 -14.71 -0.18
CA TRP A 543 -26.38 -14.94 0.12
C TRP A 543 -25.82 -16.19 -0.58
N ARG A 544 -26.69 -17.03 -1.15
CA ARG A 544 -26.28 -18.22 -1.92
C ARG A 544 -25.72 -17.88 -3.29
N SER A 545 -25.98 -16.67 -3.80
CA SER A 545 -25.38 -16.19 -5.05
C SER A 545 -23.95 -15.66 -4.87
N HIS A 546 -23.45 -15.53 -3.63
CA HIS A 546 -22.10 -15.06 -3.31
C HIS A 546 -21.03 -16.11 -3.65
N THR A 547 -20.84 -16.37 -4.94
CA THR A 547 -19.79 -17.25 -5.47
C THR A 547 -19.01 -16.55 -6.58
N PRO A 548 -17.79 -17.02 -6.92
CA PRO A 548 -17.05 -16.50 -8.07
C PRO A 548 -17.85 -16.54 -9.38
N GLU A 549 -18.68 -17.57 -9.58
CA GLU A 549 -19.53 -17.71 -10.77
C GLU A 549 -20.70 -16.73 -10.76
N GLY A 550 -21.32 -16.51 -9.59
CA GLY A 550 -22.34 -15.48 -9.41
C GLY A 550 -21.79 -14.10 -9.73
N LEU A 551 -20.61 -13.79 -9.18
CA LEU A 551 -19.91 -12.55 -9.43
C LEU A 551 -19.56 -12.36 -10.91
N ALA A 552 -19.03 -13.39 -11.58
CA ALA A 552 -18.72 -13.33 -13.00
C ALA A 552 -19.96 -13.05 -13.86
N ARG A 553 -21.12 -13.61 -13.50
CA ARG A 553 -22.40 -13.31 -14.19
C ARG A 553 -22.83 -11.86 -13.97
N ALA A 554 -22.76 -11.35 -12.74
CA ALA A 554 -23.13 -9.97 -12.40
C ALA A 554 -22.25 -8.94 -13.14
N LEU A 555 -20.96 -9.24 -13.31
CA LEU A 555 -19.99 -8.38 -13.99
C LEU A 555 -19.99 -8.50 -15.52
N GLU A 556 -20.66 -9.50 -16.09
CA GLU A 556 -20.65 -9.78 -17.53
C GLU A 556 -21.08 -8.58 -18.40
N PRO A 557 -22.16 -7.82 -18.07
CA PRO A 557 -22.54 -6.65 -18.84
C PRO A 557 -21.43 -5.58 -18.87
N MET A 558 -20.77 -5.32 -17.74
CA MET A 558 -19.66 -4.37 -17.65
C MET A 558 -18.44 -4.86 -18.43
N ARG A 559 -18.15 -6.16 -18.37
CA ARG A 559 -17.05 -6.80 -19.10
C ARG A 559 -17.23 -6.64 -20.61
N ARG A 560 -18.44 -6.89 -21.15
CA ARG A 560 -18.74 -6.73 -22.58
C ARG A 560 -18.57 -5.29 -23.08
N ARG A 561 -18.77 -4.31 -22.19
CA ARG A 561 -18.58 -2.88 -22.46
C ARG A 561 -17.13 -2.43 -22.27
N GLY A 562 -16.20 -3.33 -21.92
CA GLY A 562 -14.79 -3.02 -21.73
C GLY A 562 -14.49 -2.22 -20.44
N LEU A 563 -15.39 -2.19 -19.46
CA LEU A 563 -15.24 -1.37 -18.26
C LEU A 563 -14.30 -1.96 -17.21
N LEU A 564 -13.97 -3.26 -17.33
CA LEU A 564 -13.20 -4.06 -16.37
C LEU A 564 -11.80 -4.42 -16.90
N ALA A 565 -11.12 -3.46 -17.54
CA ALA A 565 -9.77 -3.67 -18.05
C ALA A 565 -8.80 -4.01 -16.90
N PRO A 566 -8.04 -5.13 -16.94
CA PRO A 566 -7.19 -5.56 -15.83
C PRO A 566 -6.13 -4.53 -15.41
N PHE A 567 -5.67 -3.69 -16.35
CA PHE A 567 -4.70 -2.63 -16.11
C PHE A 567 -5.33 -1.27 -16.45
N PRO A 568 -6.25 -0.74 -15.63
CA PRO A 568 -6.99 0.48 -15.96
C PRO A 568 -6.11 1.74 -15.98
N PHE A 569 -4.91 1.67 -15.39
CA PHE A 569 -3.96 2.78 -15.27
C PHE A 569 -2.68 2.55 -16.09
N GLY A 570 -2.76 1.72 -17.13
CA GLY A 570 -1.60 1.28 -17.89
C GLY A 570 -0.86 0.10 -17.25
N SER A 571 0.12 -0.44 -17.96
CA SER A 571 0.85 -1.66 -17.60
C SER A 571 2.35 -1.49 -17.88
N ASP A 572 3.19 -1.97 -16.96
CA ASP A 572 4.64 -2.05 -17.15
C ASP A 572 5.06 -3.32 -17.94
N PHE A 573 4.11 -4.22 -18.18
CA PHE A 573 4.25 -5.42 -19.02
C PHE A 573 4.04 -5.10 -20.51
N THR A 574 4.84 -5.73 -21.37
CA THR A 574 4.63 -5.70 -22.83
C THR A 574 3.34 -6.41 -23.21
N GLU A 575 2.81 -6.19 -24.42
CA GLU A 575 1.60 -6.89 -24.89
C GLU A 575 1.74 -8.42 -24.82
N VAL A 576 2.91 -8.95 -25.18
CA VAL A 576 3.22 -10.39 -25.08
C VAL A 576 3.22 -10.86 -23.62
N GLU A 577 3.75 -10.07 -22.69
CA GLU A 577 3.75 -10.40 -21.26
C GLU A 577 2.33 -10.36 -20.67
N GLN A 578 1.49 -9.40 -21.08
CA GLN A 578 0.09 -9.34 -20.68
C GLN A 578 -0.70 -10.56 -21.17
N GLN A 579 -0.41 -11.08 -22.36
CA GLN A 579 -1.00 -12.33 -22.88
C GLN A 579 -0.53 -13.56 -22.09
N LEU A 580 0.70 -13.56 -21.59
CA LEU A 580 1.27 -14.65 -20.79
C LEU A 580 0.71 -14.71 -19.37
N LEU A 581 0.34 -13.57 -18.76
CA LEU A 581 -0.10 -13.51 -17.36
C LEU A 581 -1.25 -14.48 -17.02
N PRO A 582 -2.39 -14.51 -17.75
CA PRO A 582 -3.47 -15.46 -17.47
C PRO A 582 -3.05 -16.92 -17.64
N ALA A 583 -2.22 -17.20 -18.65
CA ALA A 583 -1.72 -18.55 -18.92
C ALA A 583 -0.83 -19.06 -17.79
N LEU A 584 0.09 -18.23 -17.29
CA LEU A 584 0.97 -18.55 -16.17
C LEU A 584 0.21 -18.66 -14.86
N SER A 585 -0.77 -17.78 -14.62
CA SER A 585 -1.67 -17.86 -13.47
C SER A 585 -2.42 -19.20 -13.44
N TRP A 586 -2.97 -19.62 -14.58
CA TRP A 586 -3.61 -20.93 -14.71
C TRP A 586 -2.64 -22.08 -14.44
N LEU A 587 -1.42 -22.05 -15.00
CA LEU A 587 -0.43 -23.11 -14.79
C LEU A 587 -0.01 -23.26 -13.33
N ARG A 588 0.10 -22.15 -12.60
CA ARG A 588 0.39 -22.15 -11.16
C ARG A 588 -0.75 -22.80 -10.36
N ASP A 589 -1.99 -22.55 -10.77
CA ASP A 589 -3.18 -22.90 -10.00
C ASP A 589 -3.76 -24.28 -10.40
N ALA A 590 -3.39 -24.79 -11.58
CA ALA A 590 -3.91 -26.04 -12.12
C ALA A 590 -3.44 -27.27 -11.33
N GLY A 591 -4.37 -28.21 -11.08
CA GLY A 591 -4.05 -29.50 -10.47
C GLY A 591 -3.23 -30.41 -11.38
N LYS A 592 -2.52 -31.38 -10.79
CA LYS A 592 -1.63 -32.32 -11.52
C LYS A 592 -2.29 -32.98 -12.72
N GLY A 593 -3.54 -33.45 -12.59
CA GLY A 593 -4.27 -34.08 -13.70
C GLY A 593 -4.57 -33.13 -14.86
N ALA A 594 -4.87 -31.85 -14.57
CA ALA A 594 -5.08 -30.83 -15.59
C ALA A 594 -3.79 -30.50 -16.33
N LEU A 595 -2.66 -30.42 -15.62
CA LEU A 595 -1.33 -30.22 -16.22
C LEU A 595 -0.91 -31.38 -17.12
N VAL A 596 -1.14 -32.63 -16.71
CA VAL A 596 -0.85 -33.82 -17.54
C VAL A 596 -1.70 -33.79 -18.81
N ARG A 597 -3.00 -33.51 -18.71
CA ARG A 597 -3.89 -33.40 -19.87
C ARG A 597 -3.42 -32.29 -20.82
N ALA A 598 -3.08 -31.13 -20.28
CA ALA A 598 -2.56 -30.00 -21.04
C ALA A 598 -1.25 -30.34 -21.79
N ALA A 599 -0.35 -31.09 -21.14
CA ALA A 599 0.91 -31.53 -21.77
C ALA A 599 0.71 -32.56 -22.89
N LEU A 600 -0.34 -33.39 -22.82
CA LEU A 600 -0.66 -34.43 -23.81
C LEU A 600 -1.46 -33.88 -25.00
N ALA A 601 -2.39 -32.95 -24.75
CA ALA A 601 -3.28 -32.38 -25.75
C ALA A 601 -3.32 -30.85 -25.64
N PRO A 602 -2.33 -30.13 -26.20
CA PRO A 602 -2.22 -28.68 -26.01
C PRO A 602 -3.28 -27.87 -26.75
N GLY A 603 -4.12 -28.47 -27.61
CA GLY A 603 -5.15 -27.74 -28.36
C GLY A 603 -4.61 -27.05 -29.62
N ARG A 604 -5.43 -26.20 -30.25
CA ARG A 604 -5.10 -25.48 -31.48
C ARG A 604 -4.29 -24.22 -31.18
N ALA A 605 -3.29 -23.93 -32.02
CA ALA A 605 -2.46 -22.73 -31.87
C ALA A 605 -3.29 -21.45 -31.93
N VAL A 606 -2.85 -20.45 -31.17
CA VAL A 606 -3.46 -19.12 -31.09
C VAL A 606 -2.48 -18.06 -31.62
N ALA A 607 -3.01 -16.90 -32.01
CA ALA A 607 -2.16 -15.76 -32.39
C ALA A 607 -1.28 -15.32 -31.21
N GLY A 608 -0.06 -14.84 -31.47
CA GLY A 608 0.89 -14.43 -30.44
C GLY A 608 1.64 -15.59 -29.75
N GLU A 609 1.33 -16.85 -30.07
CA GLU A 609 1.96 -18.00 -29.42
C GLU A 609 3.48 -18.08 -29.68
N ALA A 610 3.94 -17.75 -30.89
CA ALA A 610 5.36 -17.83 -31.24
C ALA A 610 6.16 -16.79 -30.46
N GLU A 611 5.67 -15.55 -30.41
CA GLU A 611 6.23 -14.42 -29.67
C GLU A 611 6.24 -14.70 -28.16
N ALA A 612 5.16 -15.30 -27.63
CA ALA A 612 5.07 -15.70 -26.23
C ALA A 612 6.09 -16.79 -25.87
N LEU A 613 6.30 -17.78 -26.75
CA LEU A 613 7.32 -18.81 -26.54
C LEU A 613 8.74 -18.24 -26.65
N GLU A 614 8.98 -17.30 -27.55
CA GLU A 614 10.25 -16.60 -27.66
C GLU A 614 10.53 -15.78 -26.39
N ARG A 615 9.54 -15.01 -25.91
CA ARG A 615 9.65 -14.24 -24.66
C ARG A 615 9.94 -15.12 -23.45
N MET A 616 9.46 -16.36 -23.43
CA MET A 616 9.74 -17.34 -22.37
C MET A 616 11.04 -18.13 -22.58
N GLY A 617 11.75 -17.93 -23.70
CA GLY A 617 12.96 -18.67 -24.06
C GLY A 617 12.68 -20.15 -24.36
N LEU A 618 11.53 -20.46 -24.95
CA LEU A 618 11.01 -21.83 -25.19
C LEU A 618 10.85 -22.16 -26.68
N THR A 619 11.33 -21.32 -27.59
CA THR A 619 11.32 -21.56 -29.06
C THR A 619 12.10 -22.83 -29.43
N ARG A 620 13.27 -23.04 -28.82
CA ARG A 620 14.16 -24.19 -29.06
C ARG A 620 14.59 -24.83 -27.73
N PRO A 621 13.75 -25.70 -27.13
CA PRO A 621 14.03 -26.28 -25.82
C PRO A 621 15.22 -27.26 -25.89
N ALA A 622 16.23 -27.01 -25.07
CA ALA A 622 17.48 -27.78 -24.98
C ALA A 622 17.36 -29.03 -24.10
N SER A 623 16.37 -29.09 -23.20
CA SER A 623 16.17 -30.21 -22.28
C SER A 623 14.76 -30.81 -22.35
N TRP A 624 14.58 -32.03 -21.83
CA TRP A 624 13.27 -32.65 -21.68
C TRP A 624 12.32 -31.79 -20.82
N ARG A 625 12.88 -31.14 -19.80
CA ARG A 625 12.14 -30.24 -18.90
C ARG A 625 11.63 -29.03 -19.66
N GLU A 626 12.46 -28.40 -20.48
CA GLU A 626 12.04 -27.25 -21.29
C GLU A 626 11.02 -27.65 -22.36
N ARG A 627 11.11 -28.86 -22.91
CA ARG A 627 10.08 -29.39 -23.83
C ARG A 627 8.73 -29.51 -23.13
N LEU A 628 8.72 -29.96 -21.87
CA LEU A 628 7.51 -30.01 -21.05
C LEU A 628 6.99 -28.60 -20.72
N GLU A 629 7.86 -27.69 -20.28
CA GLU A 629 7.53 -26.29 -20.00
C GLU A 629 6.92 -25.61 -21.23
N ARG A 630 7.51 -25.79 -22.42
CA ARG A 630 6.95 -25.32 -23.70
C ARG A 630 5.55 -25.85 -23.93
N ARG A 631 5.34 -27.16 -23.81
CA ARG A 631 4.02 -27.77 -24.04
C ARG A 631 2.97 -27.24 -23.06
N LEU A 632 3.34 -27.04 -21.81
CA LEU A 632 2.47 -26.48 -20.79
C LEU A 632 2.09 -25.03 -21.10
N VAL A 633 3.05 -24.19 -21.48
CA VAL A 633 2.79 -22.79 -21.88
C VAL A 633 1.90 -22.73 -23.13
N GLN A 634 2.18 -23.54 -24.15
CA GLN A 634 1.32 -23.64 -25.34
C GLN A 634 -0.10 -24.05 -24.94
N ALA A 635 -0.24 -25.11 -24.16
CA ALA A 635 -1.55 -25.58 -23.73
C ALA A 635 -2.31 -24.52 -22.93
N ALA A 636 -1.62 -23.73 -22.10
CA ALA A 636 -2.22 -22.66 -21.32
C ALA A 636 -2.66 -21.47 -22.18
N LEU A 637 -1.84 -21.03 -23.13
CA LEU A 637 -2.17 -19.95 -24.09
C LEU A 637 -3.35 -20.32 -24.99
N ARG A 638 -3.47 -21.60 -25.35
CA ARG A 638 -4.53 -22.11 -26.22
C ARG A 638 -5.85 -22.35 -25.49
N ARG A 639 -5.94 -22.09 -24.18
CA ARG A 639 -7.20 -22.15 -23.45
C ARG A 639 -8.06 -20.93 -23.80
N PRO A 640 -9.38 -21.11 -23.97
CA PRO A 640 -10.28 -19.97 -24.14
C PRO A 640 -10.24 -19.09 -22.87
N PRO A 641 -10.18 -17.75 -23.01
CA PRO A 641 -10.19 -16.84 -21.86
C PRO A 641 -11.54 -16.94 -21.13
N GLY A 642 -11.54 -17.34 -19.85
CA GLY A 642 -12.73 -17.31 -18.98
C GLY A 642 -13.17 -18.59 -18.26
N LEU A 643 -12.32 -19.62 -18.14
CA LEU A 643 -12.61 -20.83 -17.34
C LEU A 643 -11.57 -21.04 -16.23
N GLY A 644 -11.42 -20.04 -15.35
CA GLY A 644 -10.44 -20.04 -14.25
C GLY A 644 -11.06 -19.64 -12.92
#